data_AF-A0A971XP35-F1
#
_entry.id   AF-A0A971XP35-F1
#
_cell.length_a   1.000
_cell.length_b   1.000
_cell.length_c   1.000
_cell.angle_alpha   90.00
_cell.angle_beta   90.00
_cell.angle_gamma   90.00
#
_symmetry.space_group_name_H-M   'P 1'
#
loop_
_entity.id
_entity.type
_entity.pdbx_description
1 polymer ?
#
loop_
_entity_poly.entity_id
_entity_poly.type
_entity_poly.pdbx_seq_one_letter_code
_entity_poly.pdbx_strand_id
1 'polypeptide(L)'
;MTILVNSKVQPLLQYLAQVNLTQPPTSPALNLSILLSADIYNSTPGMLTANYGFDGYMGVPGLTGTDDASREAAWQYGVSWQDLDPALNAGVRAYYSAVGDTNFQAMYGVSATLADTIPVVFSHPVLGTSLTPQAFEIELNTGERVTPLAASFLPNGEYNERQTVVLTGYWGNRLQPDDPDALHPVKVRIVETDTPLMLVTEQGLVSIAGDQVDSKNPYVEGNGPRIVRANLDAYSNLGEGAPIWLTASNNNAGSDLFGDEAQFRLRVYTSAGFSPDGIGSILPTEFSRYFQLEATDALGRPVWLLETGVDYAIGGFGTVRIAGIADTGPVQDTYDLSYIEDHDNQYDIILSGDAAAIAQITRVHMPSSGDYSPVYNPGGPGNDPASNPPLPFTVPSSSQSTEVSQLIGRNPYVSFVEIDGSVYRDPVTGQPVGEDQGVAVRDTLTGHTINQYIDPYGRLFYASFQVSDHFDPVSTANHPALFDPVFYLRQNPDVRTATQGDHQQAWDHYLQFGALEAYAQAAVTRAPNPWFDVQFYLNGNPDLARAGLGADDAFLHFAQYGMTELRAPNALSASQPVTSAAVLDYALANPDLQQAFGIASVARDLTDSQEEQLLMHYYRWGYAEDRPQAPTVLTEPATDSVVPADTDWVEITGSLNGAVFP
;
A
#
# COMPACT_ATOMS: atom_id res chain seq x y z
N MET A 1 -25.75 -2.32 6.12
CA MET A 1 -25.21 -1.24 6.97
C MET A 1 -23.75 -1.54 7.25
N THR A 2 -22.75 -0.93 6.64
CA THR A 2 -22.54 -0.23 5.34
C THR A 2 -21.44 0.78 5.65
N ILE A 3 -20.52 0.98 4.72
CA ILE A 3 -19.36 1.85 4.91
C ILE A 3 -19.85 3.25 5.28
N LEU A 4 -19.39 3.76 6.42
CA LEU A 4 -19.69 5.09 6.91
C LEU A 4 -18.51 6.00 6.61
N VAL A 5 -18.80 7.18 6.06
CA VAL A 5 -17.81 8.21 5.77
C VAL A 5 -18.25 9.55 6.34
N ASN A 6 -17.31 10.47 6.55
CA ASN A 6 -17.60 11.86 6.91
C ASN A 6 -16.86 12.82 5.96
N SER A 7 -16.94 14.13 6.22
CA SER A 7 -16.33 15.16 5.36
C SER A 7 -14.85 14.96 5.05
N LYS A 8 -14.09 14.29 5.93
CA LYS A 8 -12.65 14.00 5.74
C LYS A 8 -12.38 13.05 4.59
N VAL A 9 -13.34 12.24 4.14
CA VAL A 9 -13.10 11.34 3.00
C VAL A 9 -13.09 12.09 1.66
N GLN A 10 -13.59 13.32 1.61
CA GLN A 10 -13.83 14.04 0.35
C GLN A 10 -12.58 14.16 -0.54
N PRO A 11 -11.39 14.51 -0.03
CA PRO A 11 -10.18 14.55 -0.85
C PRO A 11 -9.80 13.17 -1.42
N LEU A 12 -9.99 12.09 -0.65
CA LEU A 12 -9.74 10.72 -1.14
C LEU A 12 -10.65 10.38 -2.32
N LEU A 13 -11.94 10.65 -2.22
CA LEU A 13 -12.90 10.38 -3.28
C LEU A 13 -12.59 11.15 -4.57
N GLN A 14 -12.22 12.43 -4.42
CA GLN A 14 -11.82 13.26 -5.56
C GLN A 14 -10.57 12.70 -6.25
N TYR A 15 -9.60 12.25 -5.46
CA TYR A 15 -8.39 11.62 -5.97
C TYR A 15 -8.70 10.31 -6.73
N LEU A 16 -9.48 9.40 -6.15
CA LEU A 16 -9.88 8.15 -6.81
C LEU A 16 -10.64 8.42 -8.13
N ALA A 17 -11.56 9.38 -8.13
CA ALA A 17 -12.26 9.80 -9.35
C ALA A 17 -11.31 10.37 -10.41
N GLN A 18 -10.33 11.18 -10.00
CA GLN A 18 -9.33 11.72 -10.91
C GLN A 18 -8.44 10.62 -11.50
N VAL A 19 -8.00 9.67 -10.67
CA VAL A 19 -7.23 8.48 -11.10
C VAL A 19 -8.02 7.73 -12.18
N ASN A 20 -9.29 7.41 -11.95
CA ASN A 20 -10.14 6.73 -12.94
C ASN A 20 -10.28 7.51 -14.27
N LEU A 21 -10.29 8.84 -14.22
CA LEU A 21 -10.43 9.67 -15.42
C LEU A 21 -9.12 9.88 -16.20
N THR A 22 -7.96 9.78 -15.55
CA THR A 22 -6.68 10.27 -16.10
C THR A 22 -5.63 9.19 -16.29
N GLN A 23 -5.79 8.01 -15.69
CA GLN A 23 -4.79 6.97 -15.80
C GLN A 23 -4.70 6.36 -17.21
N PRO A 24 -3.50 6.27 -17.79
CA PRO A 24 -3.31 5.53 -19.01
C PRO A 24 -3.42 4.02 -18.73
N PRO A 25 -3.88 3.21 -19.72
CA PRO A 25 -4.01 1.76 -19.57
C PRO A 25 -2.64 1.08 -19.70
N THR A 26 -1.79 1.28 -18.71
CA THR A 26 -0.41 0.75 -18.68
C THR A 26 -0.09 0.17 -17.31
N SER A 27 0.78 -0.83 -17.28
CA SER A 27 1.29 -1.42 -16.04
C SER A 27 1.90 -0.39 -15.09
N PRO A 28 2.78 0.54 -15.52
CA PRO A 28 3.35 1.53 -14.62
C PRO A 28 2.30 2.48 -14.00
N ALA A 29 1.14 2.68 -14.63
CA ALA A 29 0.07 3.47 -14.03
C ALA A 29 -0.47 2.81 -12.74
N LEU A 30 -0.35 1.50 -12.57
CA LEU A 30 -0.79 0.82 -11.36
C LEU A 30 0.12 1.08 -10.14
N ASN A 31 1.33 1.59 -10.34
CA ASN A 31 2.33 1.86 -9.30
C ASN A 31 2.00 3.11 -8.46
N LEU A 32 0.74 3.23 -8.03
CA LEU A 32 0.26 4.23 -7.09
C LEU A 32 0.22 3.68 -5.68
N SER A 33 0.33 4.56 -4.69
CA SER A 33 0.04 4.27 -3.29
C SER A 33 -1.47 4.36 -3.07
N ILE A 34 -2.22 3.38 -3.60
CA ILE A 34 -3.65 3.19 -3.34
C ILE A 34 -3.86 1.76 -2.87
N LEU A 35 -4.06 1.61 -1.56
CA LEU A 35 -4.45 0.38 -0.91
C LEU A 35 -5.66 0.65 -0.03
N LEU A 36 -6.73 -0.10 -0.25
CA LEU A 36 -7.99 0.07 0.47
C LEU A 36 -8.42 -1.29 1.01
N SER A 37 -8.48 -1.41 2.33
CA SER A 37 -8.96 -2.60 3.04
C SER A 37 -8.35 -3.92 2.56
N ALA A 38 -7.05 -3.93 2.26
CA ALA A 38 -6.35 -5.10 1.74
C ALA A 38 -6.08 -6.14 2.83
N ASP A 39 -6.23 -7.43 2.49
CA ASP A 39 -5.97 -8.56 3.39
C ASP A 39 -4.50 -8.72 3.79
N ILE A 40 -4.29 -9.25 5.00
CA ILE A 40 -3.01 -9.75 5.48
C ILE A 40 -3.09 -11.27 5.68
N TYR A 41 -2.04 -11.95 5.25
CA TYR A 41 -1.99 -13.42 5.13
C TYR A 41 -0.99 -14.09 6.07
N ASN A 42 -0.15 -13.30 6.75
CA ASN A 42 0.81 -13.80 7.74
C ASN A 42 1.18 -12.68 8.71
N SER A 43 1.57 -13.02 9.95
CA SER A 43 2.08 -12.02 10.89
C SER A 43 3.46 -11.47 10.52
N THR A 44 4.22 -12.21 9.70
CA THR A 44 5.53 -11.79 9.22
C THR A 44 5.44 -11.33 7.77
N PRO A 45 5.83 -10.07 7.47
CA PRO A 45 5.88 -9.56 6.10
C PRO A 45 6.96 -10.27 5.28
N GLY A 46 6.63 -10.64 4.05
CA GLY A 46 7.56 -11.31 3.13
C GLY A 46 6.87 -12.04 1.99
N MET A 47 7.66 -12.71 1.16
CA MET A 47 7.21 -13.57 0.07
C MET A 47 6.67 -14.89 0.60
N LEU A 48 5.49 -15.29 0.13
CA LEU A 48 4.92 -16.61 0.35
C LEU A 48 5.36 -17.59 -0.73
N THR A 49 5.36 -17.17 -1.99
CA THR A 49 5.78 -17.99 -3.13
C THR A 49 6.29 -17.13 -4.29
N ALA A 50 7.22 -17.66 -5.08
CA ALA A 50 7.65 -17.05 -6.34
C ALA A 50 8.06 -18.15 -7.33
N ASN A 51 7.09 -18.93 -7.80
CA ASN A 51 7.37 -20.06 -8.69
C ASN A 51 7.55 -19.59 -10.13
N TYR A 52 8.30 -20.34 -10.92
CA TYR A 52 8.34 -20.13 -12.37
C TYR A 52 6.90 -20.23 -12.92
N GLY A 53 6.47 -19.20 -13.65
CA GLY A 53 5.12 -19.09 -14.19
C GLY A 53 4.97 -19.92 -15.45
N PHE A 54 5.53 -19.43 -16.56
CA PHE A 54 5.51 -20.09 -17.86
C PHE A 54 6.56 -19.49 -18.82
N ASP A 55 6.96 -20.30 -19.78
CA ASP A 55 7.96 -20.06 -20.82
C ASP A 55 7.38 -19.33 -22.04
N GLY A 56 7.94 -18.19 -22.41
CA GLY A 56 7.80 -17.64 -23.76
C GLY A 56 6.46 -16.97 -24.14
N TYR A 57 5.56 -16.69 -23.20
CA TYR A 57 4.21 -16.16 -23.49
C TYR A 57 4.12 -14.64 -23.45
N MET A 58 5.19 -13.93 -23.07
CA MET A 58 5.19 -12.46 -23.03
C MET A 58 5.96 -11.89 -24.22
N GLY A 59 5.28 -11.13 -25.07
CA GLY A 59 5.85 -10.54 -26.27
C GLY A 59 5.96 -11.53 -27.44
N VAL A 60 4.89 -12.28 -27.72
CA VAL A 60 4.83 -13.25 -28.82
C VAL A 60 4.75 -12.53 -30.17
N PRO A 61 5.70 -12.74 -31.10
CA PRO A 61 5.68 -12.06 -32.39
C PRO A 61 4.45 -12.39 -33.24
N GLY A 62 3.77 -11.37 -33.77
CA GLY A 62 2.64 -11.54 -34.69
C GLY A 62 1.32 -11.95 -34.04
N LEU A 63 1.29 -12.20 -32.72
CA LEU A 63 0.08 -12.56 -31.99
C LEU A 63 -0.76 -11.31 -31.68
N THR A 64 -1.72 -10.98 -32.55
CA THR A 64 -2.40 -9.66 -32.51
C THR A 64 -3.94 -9.73 -32.45
N GLY A 65 -4.53 -10.93 -32.55
CA GLY A 65 -5.99 -11.09 -32.51
C GLY A 65 -6.42 -12.55 -32.50
N THR A 66 -7.62 -12.82 -33.03
CA THR A 66 -8.27 -14.14 -33.01
C THR A 66 -8.33 -14.80 -34.39
N ASP A 67 -7.60 -14.26 -35.38
CA ASP A 67 -7.60 -14.73 -36.76
C ASP A 67 -6.61 -15.89 -37.02
N ASP A 68 -6.69 -16.48 -38.21
CA ASP A 68 -5.83 -17.60 -38.61
C ASP A 68 -4.34 -17.25 -38.55
N ALA A 69 -3.98 -15.99 -38.81
CA ALA A 69 -2.59 -15.53 -38.72
C ALA A 69 -2.10 -15.51 -37.26
N SER A 70 -2.94 -15.05 -36.34
CA SER A 70 -2.64 -15.08 -34.90
C SER A 70 -2.61 -16.51 -34.36
N ARG A 71 -3.48 -17.39 -34.85
CA ARG A 71 -3.46 -18.82 -34.52
C ARG A 71 -2.18 -19.51 -35.01
N GLU A 72 -1.73 -19.20 -36.22
CA GLU A 72 -0.46 -19.70 -36.74
C GLU A 72 0.73 -19.16 -35.93
N ALA A 73 0.72 -17.88 -35.55
CA ALA A 73 1.74 -17.31 -34.67
C ALA A 73 1.76 -18.03 -33.30
N ALA A 74 0.60 -18.26 -32.70
CA ALA A 74 0.49 -19.01 -31.45
C ALA A 74 1.10 -20.43 -31.60
N TRP A 75 0.73 -21.14 -32.67
CA TRP A 75 1.29 -22.46 -32.98
C TRP A 75 2.81 -22.42 -33.16
N GLN A 76 3.33 -21.47 -33.94
CA GLN A 76 4.77 -21.33 -34.20
C GLN A 76 5.58 -21.14 -32.90
N TYR A 77 5.01 -20.45 -31.91
CA TYR A 77 5.68 -20.10 -30.67
C TYR A 77 5.24 -20.92 -29.46
N GLY A 78 4.55 -22.06 -29.68
CA GLY A 78 4.22 -22.98 -28.58
C GLY A 78 3.16 -22.46 -27.61
N VAL A 79 2.30 -21.54 -28.07
CA VAL A 79 1.16 -21.00 -27.30
C VAL A 79 -0.07 -21.85 -27.58
N SER A 80 -0.74 -22.29 -26.52
CA SER A 80 -2.00 -23.04 -26.61
C SER A 80 -3.15 -22.16 -27.11
N TRP A 81 -4.08 -22.77 -27.84
CA TRP A 81 -5.25 -22.09 -28.40
C TRP A 81 -6.55 -22.83 -28.06
N GLN A 82 -7.59 -22.10 -27.63
CA GLN A 82 -8.91 -22.66 -27.38
C GLN A 82 -9.70 -22.87 -28.68
N ASP A 83 -10.30 -24.05 -28.85
CA ASP A 83 -11.31 -24.27 -29.88
C ASP A 83 -12.67 -23.76 -29.37
N LEU A 84 -13.11 -22.64 -29.93
CA LEU A 84 -14.33 -21.93 -29.54
C LEU A 84 -15.30 -21.84 -30.72
N ASP A 85 -16.59 -21.95 -30.44
CA ASP A 85 -17.63 -21.65 -31.44
C ASP A 85 -17.50 -20.19 -31.89
N PRO A 86 -17.26 -19.91 -33.18
CA PRO A 86 -17.17 -18.54 -33.69
C PRO A 86 -18.42 -17.70 -33.44
N ALA A 87 -19.59 -18.34 -33.23
CA ALA A 87 -20.84 -17.65 -32.88
C ALA A 87 -20.79 -16.95 -31.52
N LEU A 88 -19.89 -17.36 -30.62
CA LEU A 88 -19.69 -16.71 -29.32
C LEU A 88 -19.06 -15.32 -29.45
N ASN A 89 -18.37 -15.03 -30.57
CA ASN A 89 -17.64 -13.77 -30.79
C ASN A 89 -16.74 -13.40 -29.59
N ALA A 90 -16.01 -14.40 -29.09
CA ALA A 90 -15.23 -14.30 -27.87
C ALA A 90 -14.05 -13.33 -28.01
N GLY A 91 -13.67 -12.69 -26.89
CA GLY A 91 -12.51 -11.82 -26.83
C GLY A 91 -11.19 -12.59 -26.90
N VAL A 92 -10.07 -11.88 -27.16
CA VAL A 92 -8.73 -12.47 -27.29
C VAL A 92 -8.34 -13.37 -26.12
N ARG A 93 -8.62 -12.94 -24.88
CA ARG A 93 -8.27 -13.69 -23.66
C ARG A 93 -8.98 -15.04 -23.54
N ALA A 94 -10.12 -15.22 -24.20
CA ALA A 94 -10.79 -16.51 -24.25
C ALA A 94 -10.08 -17.50 -25.19
N TYR A 95 -9.23 -17.05 -26.12
CA TYR A 95 -8.53 -17.93 -27.06
C TYR A 95 -7.15 -18.36 -26.58
N TYR A 96 -6.42 -17.48 -25.90
CA TYR A 96 -5.07 -17.76 -25.41
C TYR A 96 -4.69 -16.82 -24.25
N SER A 97 -3.76 -17.27 -23.40
CA SER A 97 -3.27 -16.51 -22.25
C SER A 97 -1.99 -15.70 -22.50
N ALA A 98 -1.34 -15.88 -23.67
CA ALA A 98 -0.15 -15.14 -24.07
C ALA A 98 -0.43 -13.66 -24.42
N VAL A 99 0.62 -12.84 -24.43
CA VAL A 99 0.58 -11.42 -24.81
C VAL A 99 1.48 -11.21 -26.02
N GLY A 100 0.94 -10.62 -27.10
CA GLY A 100 1.73 -10.28 -28.29
C GLY A 100 2.75 -9.16 -28.06
N ASP A 101 3.79 -9.11 -28.87
CA ASP A 101 4.90 -8.13 -28.81
C ASP A 101 4.43 -6.66 -28.74
N THR A 102 3.50 -6.28 -29.61
CA THR A 102 2.97 -4.93 -29.74
C THR A 102 2.14 -4.55 -28.51
N ASN A 103 1.29 -5.48 -28.05
CA ASN A 103 0.47 -5.28 -26.86
C ASN A 103 1.33 -5.23 -25.59
N PHE A 104 2.36 -6.07 -25.51
CA PHE A 104 3.31 -6.04 -24.40
C PHE A 104 4.03 -4.69 -24.33
N GLN A 105 4.57 -4.20 -25.45
CA GLN A 105 5.23 -2.91 -25.48
C GLN A 105 4.29 -1.76 -25.10
N ALA A 106 3.05 -1.78 -25.59
CA ALA A 106 2.05 -0.76 -25.25
C ALA A 106 1.69 -0.78 -23.76
N MET A 107 1.55 -1.97 -23.16
CA MET A 107 1.12 -2.15 -21.78
C MET A 107 2.24 -1.92 -20.76
N TYR A 108 3.44 -2.42 -21.02
CA TYR A 108 4.55 -2.41 -20.06
C TYR A 108 5.60 -1.33 -20.34
N GLY A 109 5.54 -0.67 -21.50
CA GLY A 109 6.48 0.39 -21.88
C GLY A 109 7.88 -0.10 -22.26
N VAL A 110 8.09 -1.43 -22.28
CA VAL A 110 9.35 -2.10 -22.63
C VAL A 110 9.07 -3.21 -23.64
N SER A 111 10.02 -3.49 -24.52
CA SER A 111 9.89 -4.58 -25.50
C SER A 111 10.32 -5.91 -24.88
N ALA A 112 9.53 -6.95 -25.11
CA ALA A 112 9.90 -8.34 -24.83
C ALA A 112 9.74 -9.18 -26.09
N THR A 113 10.47 -10.29 -26.16
CA THR A 113 10.30 -11.28 -27.22
C THR A 113 10.37 -12.67 -26.61
N LEU A 114 9.22 -13.33 -26.49
CA LEU A 114 9.11 -14.65 -25.84
C LEU A 114 9.72 -14.64 -24.43
N ALA A 115 9.37 -13.63 -23.64
CA ALA A 115 9.73 -13.56 -22.24
C ALA A 115 8.83 -14.44 -21.37
N ASP A 116 9.39 -14.80 -20.24
CA ASP A 116 8.87 -15.68 -19.21
C ASP A 116 8.22 -14.88 -18.08
N THR A 117 7.46 -15.56 -17.21
CA THR A 117 6.86 -14.92 -16.04
C THR A 117 7.19 -15.61 -14.71
N ILE A 118 7.15 -14.85 -13.62
CA ILE A 118 7.16 -15.34 -12.23
C ILE A 118 6.11 -14.53 -11.45
N PRO A 119 4.99 -15.11 -11.01
CA PRO A 119 4.12 -14.50 -10.02
C PRO A 119 4.77 -14.58 -8.63
N VAL A 120 5.05 -13.43 -8.04
CA VAL A 120 5.55 -13.27 -6.67
C VAL A 120 4.39 -12.88 -5.77
N VAL A 121 4.12 -13.75 -4.81
CA VAL A 121 2.97 -13.70 -3.91
C VAL A 121 3.47 -13.27 -2.53
N PHE A 122 3.01 -12.14 -2.02
CA PHE A 122 3.41 -11.57 -0.74
C PHE A 122 2.37 -11.82 0.36
N SER A 123 2.81 -11.79 1.62
CA SER A 123 1.90 -11.92 2.77
C SER A 123 1.12 -10.65 3.09
N HIS A 124 1.53 -9.51 2.55
CA HIS A 124 0.97 -8.18 2.75
C HIS A 124 0.97 -7.44 1.41
N PRO A 125 0.13 -6.41 1.25
CA PRO A 125 0.10 -5.63 0.02
C PRO A 125 1.39 -4.85 -0.19
N VAL A 126 1.81 -4.77 -1.45
CA VAL A 126 3.00 -4.04 -1.87
C VAL A 126 2.65 -2.56 -2.00
N LEU A 127 3.51 -1.68 -1.46
CA LEU A 127 3.42 -0.25 -1.72
C LEU A 127 3.79 0.01 -3.18
N GLY A 128 2.80 0.34 -4.02
CA GLY A 128 2.99 0.39 -5.47
C GLY A 128 4.09 1.34 -5.95
N THR A 129 4.32 2.45 -5.25
CA THR A 129 5.39 3.41 -5.56
C THR A 129 6.81 2.89 -5.28
N SER A 130 6.94 1.79 -4.51
CA SER A 130 8.21 1.10 -4.27
C SER A 130 8.50 -0.04 -5.26
N LEU A 131 7.54 -0.37 -6.13
CA LEU A 131 7.65 -1.49 -7.05
C LEU A 131 8.55 -1.15 -8.24
N THR A 132 9.73 -1.78 -8.28
CA THR A 132 10.66 -1.67 -9.40
C THR A 132 11.19 -3.05 -9.79
N PRO A 133 11.53 -3.30 -11.08
CA PRO A 133 12.21 -4.54 -11.47
C PRO A 133 13.54 -4.75 -10.73
N GLN A 134 14.25 -3.64 -10.41
CA GLN A 134 15.54 -3.67 -9.72
C GLN A 134 15.45 -4.17 -8.29
N ALA A 135 14.28 -4.17 -7.67
CA ALA A 135 14.07 -4.75 -6.34
C ALA A 135 14.15 -6.29 -6.34
N PHE A 136 14.20 -6.94 -7.51
CA PHE A 136 14.19 -8.39 -7.64
C PHE A 136 15.47 -8.93 -8.29
N GLU A 137 15.95 -10.07 -7.77
CA GLU A 137 17.01 -10.88 -8.38
C GLU A 137 16.53 -12.33 -8.49
N ILE A 138 16.68 -12.91 -9.69
CA ILE A 138 16.31 -14.30 -9.99
C ILE A 138 17.59 -15.10 -10.18
N GLU A 139 17.79 -16.12 -9.36
CA GLU A 139 18.89 -17.08 -9.52
C GLU A 139 18.43 -18.27 -10.35
N LEU A 140 19.21 -18.61 -11.37
CA LEU A 140 18.95 -19.73 -12.27
C LEU A 140 19.69 -20.98 -11.80
N ASN A 141 19.27 -22.15 -12.28
CA ASN A 141 19.95 -23.43 -12.02
C ASN A 141 21.43 -23.45 -12.49
N THR A 142 21.81 -22.55 -13.40
CA THR A 142 23.19 -22.33 -13.84
C THR A 142 24.06 -21.54 -12.85
N GLY A 143 23.45 -20.94 -11.82
CA GLY A 143 24.07 -19.99 -10.90
C GLY A 143 24.09 -18.54 -11.40
N GLU A 144 23.59 -18.28 -12.62
CA GLU A 144 23.38 -16.93 -13.13
C GLU A 144 22.32 -16.19 -12.32
N ARG A 145 22.49 -14.88 -12.21
CA ARG A 145 21.56 -13.97 -11.51
C ARG A 145 21.07 -12.92 -12.49
N VAL A 146 19.76 -12.82 -12.62
CA VAL A 146 19.13 -11.92 -13.59
C VAL A 146 18.16 -10.97 -12.90
N THR A 147 18.14 -9.72 -13.35
CA THR A 147 17.12 -8.73 -12.97
C THR A 147 15.97 -8.82 -13.96
N PRO A 148 14.70 -8.82 -13.50
CA PRO A 148 13.56 -8.80 -14.40
C PRO A 148 13.55 -7.60 -15.35
N LEU A 149 12.94 -7.80 -16.51
CA LEU A 149 12.64 -6.73 -17.47
C LEU A 149 11.51 -5.84 -16.97
N ALA A 150 10.48 -6.43 -16.36
CA ALA A 150 9.33 -5.74 -15.81
C ALA A 150 8.88 -6.39 -14.49
N ALA A 151 8.27 -5.58 -13.63
CA ALA A 151 7.55 -5.99 -12.43
C ALA A 151 6.22 -5.24 -12.44
N SER A 152 5.11 -5.97 -12.32
CA SER A 152 3.78 -5.43 -12.59
C SER A 152 2.75 -5.96 -11.61
N PHE A 153 1.77 -5.13 -11.27
CA PHE A 153 0.56 -5.62 -10.61
C PHE A 153 -0.35 -6.39 -11.55
N LEU A 154 -0.27 -6.21 -12.86
CA LEU A 154 -1.17 -6.91 -13.78
C LEU A 154 -1.01 -8.44 -13.69
N PRO A 155 -2.11 -9.19 -13.59
CA PRO A 155 -3.52 -8.74 -13.67
C PRO A 155 -4.16 -8.24 -12.35
N ASN A 156 -3.51 -8.40 -11.20
CA ASN A 156 -3.93 -8.00 -9.83
C ASN A 156 -4.09 -6.47 -9.65
N GLY A 157 -5.09 -5.88 -10.31
CA GLY A 157 -5.31 -4.43 -10.34
C GLY A 157 -6.10 -3.86 -9.16
N GLU A 158 -6.82 -4.70 -8.42
CA GLU A 158 -7.74 -4.25 -7.37
C GLU A 158 -7.02 -3.70 -6.15
N TYR A 159 -7.61 -2.68 -5.52
CA TYR A 159 -6.94 -1.93 -4.45
C TYR A 159 -6.87 -2.67 -3.10
N ASN A 160 -7.71 -3.67 -2.89
CA ASN A 160 -7.66 -4.65 -1.79
C ASN A 160 -6.72 -5.84 -2.05
N GLU A 161 -6.20 -5.99 -3.28
CA GLU A 161 -5.57 -7.23 -3.75
C GLU A 161 -4.12 -7.12 -4.25
N ARG A 162 -3.45 -6.02 -3.93
CA ARG A 162 -2.07 -5.74 -4.38
C ARG A 162 -0.97 -6.54 -3.66
N GLN A 163 -1.26 -7.79 -3.29
CA GLN A 163 -0.31 -8.72 -2.68
C GLN A 163 0.43 -9.57 -3.73
N THR A 164 0.07 -9.52 -5.02
CA THR A 164 0.79 -10.26 -6.08
C THR A 164 1.40 -9.34 -7.13
N VAL A 165 2.67 -9.61 -7.45
CA VAL A 165 3.44 -8.94 -8.52
C VAL A 165 3.88 -9.98 -9.54
N VAL A 166 3.63 -9.73 -10.82
CA VAL A 166 4.13 -10.57 -11.92
C VAL A 166 5.43 -9.97 -12.46
N LEU A 167 6.51 -10.73 -12.35
CA LEU A 167 7.79 -10.42 -12.99
C LEU A 167 7.79 -10.95 -14.43
N THR A 168 8.42 -10.23 -15.35
CA THR A 168 8.67 -10.68 -16.72
C THR A 168 10.15 -10.55 -17.09
N GLY A 169 10.71 -11.54 -17.79
CA GLY A 169 12.12 -11.57 -18.18
C GLY A 169 12.52 -12.87 -18.86
N TYR A 170 13.80 -13.26 -18.80
CA TYR A 170 14.32 -14.42 -19.51
C TYR A 170 15.07 -15.33 -18.53
N TRP A 171 14.50 -16.48 -18.20
CA TRP A 171 15.04 -17.34 -17.14
C TRP A 171 14.70 -18.82 -17.25
N GLY A 172 13.90 -19.24 -18.23
CA GLY A 172 13.53 -20.64 -18.32
C GLY A 172 13.34 -21.19 -19.72
N ASN A 173 13.10 -22.49 -19.75
CA ASN A 173 12.58 -23.24 -20.87
C ASN A 173 11.71 -24.39 -20.34
N ARG A 174 11.07 -25.15 -21.25
CA ARG A 174 10.14 -26.23 -20.89
C ARG A 174 10.79 -27.59 -20.65
N LEU A 175 12.12 -27.65 -20.66
CA LEU A 175 12.85 -28.90 -20.50
C LEU A 175 12.76 -29.38 -19.04
N GLN A 176 12.78 -30.71 -18.87
CA GLN A 176 12.81 -31.30 -17.54
C GLN A 176 14.15 -31.00 -16.86
N PRO A 177 14.20 -30.84 -15.52
CA PRO A 177 15.43 -30.44 -14.82
C PRO A 177 16.64 -31.37 -14.97
N ASP A 178 16.43 -32.62 -15.39
CA ASP A 178 17.49 -33.60 -15.65
C ASP A 178 18.08 -33.48 -17.07
N ASP A 179 17.45 -32.71 -17.95
CA ASP A 179 18.00 -32.36 -19.26
C ASP A 179 19.20 -31.39 -19.08
N PRO A 180 20.36 -31.66 -19.71
CA PRO A 180 21.54 -30.82 -19.58
C PRO A 180 21.34 -29.39 -20.10
N ASP A 181 20.38 -29.16 -20.99
CA ASP A 181 20.07 -27.84 -21.56
C ASP A 181 18.90 -27.15 -20.82
N ALA A 182 18.40 -27.74 -19.73
CA ALA A 182 17.35 -27.15 -18.93
C ALA A 182 17.80 -25.83 -18.29
N LEU A 183 16.98 -24.80 -18.47
CA LEU A 183 17.13 -23.50 -17.83
C LEU A 183 15.86 -23.26 -17.01
N HIS A 184 16.00 -22.88 -15.75
CA HIS A 184 14.86 -22.49 -14.92
C HIS A 184 15.33 -21.70 -13.69
N PRO A 185 14.46 -20.83 -13.15
CA PRO A 185 14.76 -20.12 -11.92
C PRO A 185 14.65 -21.09 -10.73
N VAL A 186 15.64 -21.04 -9.84
CA VAL A 186 15.71 -21.82 -8.60
C VAL A 186 15.43 -20.97 -7.37
N LYS A 187 15.60 -19.65 -7.46
CA LYS A 187 15.33 -18.73 -6.33
C LYS A 187 14.97 -17.32 -6.78
N VAL A 188 14.10 -16.67 -6.03
CA VAL A 188 13.79 -15.24 -6.13
C VAL A 188 14.20 -14.54 -4.85
N ARG A 189 14.82 -13.37 -4.98
CA ARG A 189 15.25 -12.51 -3.87
C ARG A 189 14.75 -11.11 -4.02
N ILE A 190 14.46 -10.47 -2.90
CA ILE A 190 14.35 -9.02 -2.83
C ILE A 190 15.74 -8.47 -2.51
N VAL A 191 16.23 -7.57 -3.35
CA VAL A 191 17.55 -6.95 -3.17
C VAL A 191 17.43 -5.56 -2.53
N GLU A 192 18.46 -5.17 -1.81
CA GLU A 192 18.60 -3.81 -1.31
C GLU A 192 18.81 -2.85 -2.49
N THR A 193 18.04 -1.77 -2.54
CA THR A 193 18.16 -0.71 -3.55
C THR A 193 17.95 0.65 -2.91
N ASP A 194 18.24 1.73 -3.64
CA ASP A 194 17.96 3.10 -3.17
C ASP A 194 16.46 3.36 -2.94
N THR A 195 15.58 2.52 -3.51
CA THR A 195 14.13 2.57 -3.30
C THR A 195 13.65 1.16 -2.93
N PRO A 196 13.84 0.75 -1.66
CA PRO A 196 13.56 -0.62 -1.24
C PRO A 196 12.08 -0.97 -1.46
N LEU A 197 11.82 -2.24 -1.81
CA LEU A 197 10.46 -2.74 -1.94
C LEU A 197 9.80 -2.77 -0.55
N MET A 198 8.70 -2.04 -0.41
CA MET A 198 7.98 -1.90 0.86
C MET A 198 6.67 -2.67 0.81
N LEU A 199 6.39 -3.42 1.88
CA LEU A 199 5.05 -3.92 2.17
C LEU A 199 4.35 -2.98 3.15
N VAL A 200 3.01 -2.92 3.07
CA VAL A 200 2.18 -2.16 4.01
C VAL A 200 1.60 -3.12 5.05
N THR A 201 1.92 -2.91 6.32
CA THR A 201 1.48 -3.73 7.46
C THR A 201 0.63 -2.92 8.43
N GLU A 202 0.03 -3.59 9.41
CA GLU A 202 -0.74 -2.95 10.46
C GLU A 202 0.09 -2.05 11.40
N GLN A 203 1.42 -2.07 11.28
CA GLN A 203 2.35 -1.16 11.97
C GLN A 203 3.02 -0.14 11.04
N GLY A 204 2.65 -0.12 9.76
CA GLY A 204 3.18 0.81 8.77
C GLY A 204 4.01 0.16 7.68
N LEU A 205 5.00 0.87 7.14
CA LEU A 205 5.75 0.45 5.96
C LEU A 205 6.95 -0.41 6.35
N VAL A 206 7.11 -1.59 5.77
CA VAL A 206 8.22 -2.50 6.08
C VAL A 206 8.98 -2.86 4.81
N SER A 207 10.29 -2.58 4.79
CA SER A 207 11.18 -3.11 3.75
C SER A 207 11.37 -4.61 3.97
N ILE A 208 11.29 -5.37 2.87
CA ILE A 208 11.58 -6.81 2.86
C ILE A 208 12.87 -7.13 2.08
N ALA A 209 13.77 -6.15 1.94
CA ALA A 209 15.06 -6.38 1.34
C ALA A 209 15.83 -7.50 2.05
N GLY A 210 16.41 -8.41 1.26
CA GLY A 210 17.07 -9.61 1.74
C GLY A 210 16.15 -10.84 1.88
N ASP A 211 14.83 -10.67 1.75
CA ASP A 211 13.90 -11.81 1.72
C ASP A 211 14.11 -12.67 0.46
N GLN A 212 13.89 -13.99 0.59
CA GLN A 212 14.13 -14.94 -0.49
C GLN A 212 13.25 -16.19 -0.38
N VAL A 213 12.81 -16.72 -1.53
CA VAL A 213 12.04 -17.96 -1.61
C VAL A 213 12.52 -18.82 -2.78
N ASP A 214 12.50 -20.14 -2.59
CA ASP A 214 12.82 -21.09 -3.66
C ASP A 214 11.72 -21.07 -4.73
N SER A 215 12.14 -21.13 -6.00
CA SER A 215 11.25 -21.15 -7.16
C SER A 215 11.06 -22.59 -7.64
N LYS A 216 9.79 -22.99 -7.85
CA LYS A 216 9.43 -24.29 -8.40
C LYS A 216 9.18 -24.20 -9.90
N ASN A 217 9.49 -25.27 -10.62
CA ASN A 217 9.31 -25.38 -12.08
C ASN A 217 7.91 -25.97 -12.41
N PRO A 218 7.05 -25.25 -13.15
CA PRO A 218 5.66 -25.60 -13.43
C PRO A 218 5.52 -26.70 -14.49
N TYR A 219 6.61 -27.13 -15.12
CA TYR A 219 6.64 -28.25 -16.07
C TYR A 219 6.95 -29.59 -15.40
N VAL A 220 7.19 -29.59 -14.08
CA VAL A 220 7.50 -30.79 -13.29
C VAL A 220 6.25 -31.23 -12.53
N GLU A 221 5.92 -32.52 -12.62
CA GLU A 221 4.76 -33.10 -11.94
C GLU A 221 4.75 -32.76 -10.44
N GLY A 222 3.58 -32.36 -9.92
CA GLY A 222 3.40 -31.94 -8.53
C GLY A 222 3.73 -30.46 -8.23
N ASN A 223 4.19 -29.69 -9.23
CA ASN A 223 4.46 -28.25 -9.09
C ASN A 223 3.39 -27.34 -9.71
N GLY A 224 2.18 -27.86 -9.94
CA GLY A 224 1.06 -27.06 -10.43
C GLY A 224 0.60 -25.97 -9.45
N PRO A 225 -0.39 -25.14 -9.84
CA PRO A 225 -1.00 -24.12 -9.01
C PRO A 225 -1.42 -24.61 -7.62
N ARG A 226 -1.27 -23.75 -6.61
CA ARG A 226 -1.71 -24.04 -5.25
C ARG A 226 -2.45 -22.91 -4.56
N ILE A 227 -3.35 -23.29 -3.65
CA ILE A 227 -3.90 -22.38 -2.65
C ILE A 227 -2.79 -22.11 -1.63
N VAL A 228 -2.49 -20.84 -1.41
CA VAL A 228 -1.46 -20.39 -0.47
C VAL A 228 -2.08 -20.08 0.88
N ARG A 229 -3.23 -19.38 0.90
CA ARG A 229 -3.96 -19.03 2.13
C ARG A 229 -5.47 -18.92 1.86
N ALA A 230 -6.25 -18.94 2.93
CA ALA A 230 -7.68 -18.68 2.88
C ALA A 230 -8.11 -17.87 4.11
N ASN A 231 -8.82 -16.77 3.88
CA ASN A 231 -9.24 -15.80 4.90
C ASN A 231 -10.77 -15.71 4.92
N LEU A 232 -11.40 -15.96 6.07
CA LEU A 232 -12.85 -15.86 6.25
C LEU A 232 -13.23 -14.66 7.10
N ASP A 233 -14.03 -13.74 6.54
CA ASP A 233 -14.57 -12.58 7.24
C ASP A 233 -15.98 -12.22 6.75
N ALA A 234 -16.61 -11.21 7.35
CA ALA A 234 -17.75 -10.51 6.79
C ALA A 234 -17.38 -9.91 5.43
N TYR A 235 -18.32 -9.95 4.48
CA TYR A 235 -18.10 -9.36 3.17
C TYR A 235 -18.21 -7.83 3.24
N SER A 236 -17.34 -7.11 2.53
CA SER A 236 -17.36 -5.65 2.46
C SER A 236 -16.87 -5.14 1.12
N ASN A 237 -17.49 -4.07 0.64
CA ASN A 237 -17.12 -3.40 -0.60
C ASN A 237 -15.98 -2.38 -0.45
N LEU A 238 -15.46 -2.14 0.76
CA LEU A 238 -14.61 -0.96 1.03
C LEU A 238 -13.37 -0.89 0.14
N GLY A 239 -12.77 -2.05 -0.14
CA GLY A 239 -11.56 -2.17 -0.93
C GLY A 239 -11.77 -2.57 -2.39
N GLU A 240 -13.01 -2.87 -2.78
CA GLU A 240 -13.31 -3.46 -4.08
C GLU A 240 -13.10 -2.47 -5.24
N GLY A 241 -12.58 -3.01 -6.33
CA GLY A 241 -12.46 -2.33 -7.61
C GLY A 241 -11.04 -1.98 -8.02
N ALA A 242 -10.87 -1.93 -9.34
CA ALA A 242 -9.64 -1.61 -10.03
C ALA A 242 -9.78 -0.30 -10.84
N PRO A 243 -8.70 0.18 -11.48
CA PRO A 243 -8.81 1.20 -12.51
C PRO A 243 -9.81 0.81 -13.61
N ILE A 244 -10.61 1.78 -14.06
CA ILE A 244 -11.75 1.56 -14.99
C ILE A 244 -11.38 0.87 -16.32
N TRP A 245 -10.11 0.95 -16.75
CA TRP A 245 -9.64 0.32 -17.98
C TRP A 245 -9.39 -1.19 -17.83
N LEU A 246 -9.33 -1.72 -16.60
CA LEU A 246 -9.30 -3.16 -16.30
C LEU A 246 -10.72 -3.70 -16.24
N THR A 247 -11.37 -3.78 -17.41
CA THR A 247 -12.82 -4.04 -17.51
C THR A 247 -13.29 -5.33 -16.86
N ALA A 248 -12.44 -6.38 -16.81
CA ALA A 248 -12.79 -7.64 -16.18
C ALA A 248 -12.84 -7.54 -14.65
N SER A 249 -11.97 -6.70 -14.06
CA SER A 249 -11.90 -6.41 -12.61
C SER A 249 -12.90 -5.33 -12.17
N ASN A 250 -14.00 -5.14 -12.93
CA ASN A 250 -15.03 -4.16 -12.63
C ASN A 250 -16.39 -4.84 -12.59
N ASN A 251 -17.16 -4.60 -11.52
CA ASN A 251 -18.48 -5.21 -11.27
C ASN A 251 -18.43 -6.75 -11.19
N ASN A 252 -17.36 -7.28 -10.60
CA ASN A 252 -17.01 -8.68 -10.40
C ASN A 252 -17.02 -9.08 -8.91
N ALA A 253 -17.27 -8.13 -8.00
CA ALA A 253 -17.20 -8.38 -6.57
C ALA A 253 -18.41 -9.20 -6.09
N GLY A 254 -18.30 -9.76 -4.88
CA GLY A 254 -19.36 -10.59 -4.29
C GLY A 254 -20.77 -9.98 -4.31
N SER A 255 -20.89 -8.68 -4.01
CA SER A 255 -22.19 -8.00 -4.04
C SER A 255 -22.70 -7.70 -5.43
N ASP A 256 -21.82 -7.57 -6.43
CA ASP A 256 -22.23 -7.41 -7.84
C ASP A 256 -22.82 -8.73 -8.37
N LEU A 257 -22.15 -9.85 -8.08
CA LEU A 257 -22.55 -11.18 -8.57
C LEU A 257 -23.71 -11.81 -7.78
N PHE A 258 -23.78 -11.56 -6.46
CA PHE A 258 -24.69 -12.28 -5.56
C PHE A 258 -25.57 -11.38 -4.67
N GLY A 259 -25.45 -10.06 -4.78
CA GLY A 259 -26.31 -9.11 -4.06
C GLY A 259 -26.36 -9.34 -2.55
N ASP A 260 -27.56 -9.46 -2.01
CA ASP A 260 -27.80 -9.64 -0.57
C ASP A 260 -27.31 -11.00 -0.01
N GLU A 261 -26.98 -11.97 -0.88
CA GLU A 261 -26.34 -13.23 -0.45
C GLU A 261 -24.84 -13.02 -0.10
N ALA A 262 -24.24 -11.88 -0.48
CA ALA A 262 -22.86 -11.53 -0.11
C ALA A 262 -22.77 -10.99 1.33
N GLN A 263 -22.87 -11.90 2.30
CA GLN A 263 -22.81 -11.56 3.73
C GLN A 263 -21.43 -11.85 4.33
N PHE A 264 -20.79 -12.92 3.88
CA PHE A 264 -19.46 -13.36 4.28
C PHE A 264 -18.66 -13.76 3.06
N ARG A 265 -17.34 -13.68 3.21
CA ARG A 265 -16.37 -13.97 2.17
C ARG A 265 -15.31 -14.90 2.70
N LEU A 266 -15.10 -16.01 2.01
CA LEU A 266 -13.89 -16.79 2.12
C LEU A 266 -12.99 -16.49 0.93
N ARG A 267 -12.00 -15.63 1.14
CA ARG A 267 -11.02 -15.24 0.11
C ARG A 267 -9.93 -16.28 0.02
N VAL A 268 -9.81 -16.92 -1.14
CA VAL A 268 -8.83 -17.96 -1.47
C VAL A 268 -7.67 -17.34 -2.23
N TYR A 269 -6.52 -17.24 -1.58
CA TYR A 269 -5.32 -16.64 -2.16
C TYR A 269 -4.42 -17.69 -2.79
N THR A 270 -4.03 -17.50 -4.05
CA THR A 270 -3.40 -18.52 -4.89
C THR A 270 -1.96 -18.18 -5.26
N SER A 271 -1.17 -19.19 -5.67
CA SER A 271 0.24 -19.01 -6.04
C SER A 271 0.47 -18.36 -7.41
N ALA A 272 -0.59 -18.31 -8.22
CA ALA A 272 -0.67 -17.85 -9.61
C ALA A 272 -2.16 -17.85 -9.99
N GLY A 273 -2.58 -17.09 -11.01
CA GLY A 273 -3.96 -17.17 -11.52
C GLY A 273 -4.34 -18.60 -11.88
N PHE A 274 -5.57 -18.99 -11.52
CA PHE A 274 -6.08 -20.34 -11.80
C PHE A 274 -6.90 -20.35 -13.07
N SER A 275 -6.77 -21.42 -13.83
CA SER A 275 -7.58 -21.64 -15.02
C SER A 275 -7.94 -23.11 -15.12
N PRO A 276 -9.10 -23.48 -15.69
CA PRO A 276 -9.45 -24.89 -15.92
C PRO A 276 -8.42 -25.65 -16.77
N ASP A 277 -7.72 -24.95 -17.67
CA ASP A 277 -6.82 -25.54 -18.67
C ASP A 277 -5.63 -24.63 -19.06
N GLY A 278 -5.43 -23.52 -18.34
CA GLY A 278 -4.36 -22.55 -18.56
C GLY A 278 -4.72 -21.42 -19.53
N ILE A 279 -5.98 -21.35 -19.96
CA ILE A 279 -6.55 -20.26 -20.75
C ILE A 279 -7.94 -19.87 -20.24
N GLY A 280 -8.86 -20.84 -20.12
CA GLY A 280 -10.26 -20.57 -19.77
C GLY A 280 -10.43 -19.95 -18.39
N SER A 281 -11.60 -19.40 -18.13
CA SER A 281 -11.95 -18.78 -16.86
C SER A 281 -12.67 -19.74 -15.91
N ILE A 282 -12.49 -19.54 -14.60
CA ILE A 282 -13.36 -20.15 -13.59
C ILE A 282 -14.66 -19.34 -13.56
N LEU A 283 -15.79 -20.02 -13.68
CA LEU A 283 -17.08 -19.32 -13.72
C LEU A 283 -17.65 -19.10 -12.30
N PRO A 284 -18.43 -18.03 -12.07
CA PRO A 284 -19.07 -17.76 -10.78
C PRO A 284 -19.90 -18.93 -10.22
N THR A 285 -20.40 -19.79 -11.11
CA THR A 285 -21.27 -20.92 -10.81
C THR A 285 -20.53 -22.25 -10.61
N GLU A 286 -19.21 -22.28 -10.68
CA GLU A 286 -18.41 -23.52 -10.73
C GLU A 286 -17.76 -23.92 -9.40
N PHE A 287 -18.22 -23.40 -8.26
CA PHE A 287 -17.74 -23.81 -6.93
C PHE A 287 -17.61 -25.34 -6.80
N SER A 288 -18.67 -26.10 -7.10
CA SER A 288 -18.69 -27.56 -6.96
C SER A 288 -17.76 -28.32 -7.90
N ARG A 289 -17.25 -27.66 -8.95
CA ARG A 289 -16.28 -28.26 -9.88
C ARG A 289 -14.87 -28.28 -9.29
N TYR A 290 -14.56 -27.33 -8.40
CA TYR A 290 -13.20 -27.08 -7.94
C TYR A 290 -13.03 -27.16 -6.42
N PHE A 291 -14.03 -26.77 -5.65
CA PHE A 291 -13.90 -26.52 -4.21
C PHE A 291 -14.84 -27.37 -3.36
N GLN A 292 -14.41 -27.59 -2.12
CA GLN A 292 -15.24 -28.09 -1.03
C GLN A 292 -14.91 -27.31 0.24
N LEU A 293 -15.89 -27.06 1.09
CA LEU A 293 -15.65 -26.51 2.42
C LEU A 293 -15.92 -27.57 3.49
N GLU A 294 -15.03 -27.63 4.47
CA GLU A 294 -15.18 -28.45 5.66
C GLU A 294 -15.50 -27.53 6.84
N ALA A 295 -16.60 -27.82 7.52
CA ALA A 295 -16.98 -27.17 8.77
C ALA A 295 -17.03 -28.19 9.92
N THR A 296 -17.03 -27.72 11.16
CA THR A 296 -17.10 -28.58 12.35
C THR A 296 -18.37 -28.31 13.16
N ASP A 297 -19.14 -29.35 13.48
CA ASP A 297 -20.33 -29.21 14.34
C ASP A 297 -19.99 -29.14 15.84
N ALA A 298 -20.99 -28.87 16.69
CA ALA A 298 -20.78 -28.72 18.15
C ALA A 298 -20.32 -30.01 18.85
N LEU A 299 -20.36 -31.16 18.16
CA LEU A 299 -19.84 -32.45 18.64
C LEU A 299 -18.45 -32.75 18.08
N GLY A 300 -17.84 -31.84 17.33
CA GLY A 300 -16.53 -32.01 16.70
C GLY A 300 -16.55 -32.88 15.44
N ARG A 301 -17.72 -33.07 14.81
CA ARG A 301 -17.86 -33.89 13.59
C ARG A 301 -17.78 -33.01 12.34
N PRO A 302 -17.13 -33.49 11.26
CA PRO A 302 -17.06 -32.72 10.02
C PRO A 302 -18.43 -32.63 9.34
N VAL A 303 -18.73 -31.46 8.80
CA VAL A 303 -19.86 -31.17 7.91
C VAL A 303 -19.29 -30.67 6.59
N TRP A 304 -19.63 -31.34 5.50
CA TRP A 304 -19.12 -31.03 4.17
C TRP A 304 -20.11 -30.17 3.39
N LEU A 305 -19.66 -29.03 2.89
CA LEU A 305 -20.41 -28.14 2.03
C LEU A 305 -19.83 -28.27 0.61
N LEU A 306 -20.64 -28.80 -0.30
CA LEU A 306 -20.19 -29.31 -1.60
C LEU A 306 -20.87 -28.61 -2.78
N GLU A 307 -22.02 -27.99 -2.55
CA GLU A 307 -22.91 -27.44 -3.57
C GLU A 307 -23.28 -26.00 -3.25
N THR A 308 -23.32 -25.18 -4.31
CA THR A 308 -23.91 -23.84 -4.23
C THR A 308 -25.41 -23.93 -4.12
N GLY A 309 -26.00 -22.94 -3.46
CA GLY A 309 -27.43 -22.81 -3.36
C GLY A 309 -28.12 -23.82 -2.44
N VAL A 310 -27.34 -24.51 -1.59
CA VAL A 310 -27.83 -25.46 -0.57
C VAL A 310 -27.64 -24.89 0.83
N ASP A 311 -28.65 -25.08 1.68
CA ASP A 311 -28.62 -24.68 3.08
C ASP A 311 -28.09 -25.84 3.95
N TYR A 312 -26.87 -25.68 4.46
CA TYR A 312 -26.18 -26.67 5.29
C TYR A 312 -26.38 -26.37 6.78
N ALA A 313 -27.01 -27.29 7.50
CA ALA A 313 -27.13 -27.20 8.96
C ALA A 313 -25.82 -27.60 9.65
N ILE A 314 -25.18 -26.64 10.33
CA ILE A 314 -24.03 -26.88 11.20
C ILE A 314 -24.57 -27.12 12.61
N GLY A 315 -24.61 -28.38 13.03
CA GLY A 315 -25.27 -28.81 14.26
C GLY A 315 -24.80 -28.03 15.49
N GLY A 316 -25.69 -27.24 16.09
CA GLY A 316 -25.42 -26.42 17.27
C GLY A 316 -25.03 -24.97 16.99
N PHE A 317 -24.85 -24.58 15.73
CA PHE A 317 -24.38 -23.25 15.35
C PHE A 317 -25.30 -22.49 14.37
N GLY A 318 -26.07 -23.20 13.55
CA GLY A 318 -27.01 -22.57 12.60
C GLY A 318 -26.87 -23.13 11.19
N THR A 319 -27.10 -22.28 10.20
CA THR A 319 -27.08 -22.65 8.77
C THR A 319 -26.03 -21.86 8.00
N VAL A 320 -25.39 -22.51 7.02
CA VAL A 320 -24.50 -21.88 6.04
C VAL A 320 -24.99 -22.19 4.63
N ARG A 321 -24.91 -21.22 3.74
CA ARG A 321 -25.18 -21.36 2.30
C ARG A 321 -24.00 -20.80 1.50
N ILE A 322 -23.62 -21.49 0.44
CA ILE A 322 -22.63 -21.03 -0.54
C ILE A 322 -23.38 -20.43 -1.72
N ALA A 323 -23.12 -19.18 -2.06
CA ALA A 323 -23.73 -18.51 -3.20
C ALA A 323 -23.01 -18.86 -4.51
N GLY A 324 -21.68 -18.75 -4.52
CA GLY A 324 -20.83 -18.99 -5.69
C GLY A 324 -19.42 -18.45 -5.49
N ILE A 325 -18.74 -18.18 -6.61
CA ILE A 325 -17.39 -17.59 -6.66
C ILE A 325 -17.50 -16.16 -7.23
N ALA A 326 -16.91 -15.20 -6.55
CA ALA A 326 -16.69 -13.82 -6.98
C ALA A 326 -15.20 -13.56 -7.18
N ASP A 327 -14.84 -12.33 -7.57
CA ASP A 327 -13.50 -11.96 -8.04
C ASP A 327 -13.11 -12.91 -9.18
N THR A 328 -14.03 -12.95 -10.15
CA THR A 328 -13.81 -13.64 -11.41
C THR A 328 -14.03 -12.63 -12.52
N GLY A 329 -15.24 -12.14 -12.76
CA GLY A 329 -15.47 -11.21 -13.85
C GLY A 329 -16.88 -10.63 -13.79
N PRO A 330 -17.25 -9.77 -14.75
CA PRO A 330 -18.51 -9.06 -14.70
C PRO A 330 -19.70 -10.01 -14.79
N VAL A 331 -20.79 -9.66 -14.11
CA VAL A 331 -22.08 -10.37 -14.19
C VAL A 331 -22.52 -10.56 -15.65
N GLN A 332 -22.94 -11.77 -16.00
CA GLN A 332 -23.53 -12.08 -17.31
C GLN A 332 -24.84 -12.87 -17.17
N ASP A 333 -25.74 -12.73 -18.16
CA ASP A 333 -26.98 -13.51 -18.23
C ASP A 333 -26.70 -15.02 -18.34
N THR A 334 -25.61 -15.36 -19.02
CA THR A 334 -25.10 -16.73 -19.19
C THR A 334 -23.59 -16.74 -19.16
N TYR A 335 -23.02 -17.72 -18.49
CA TYR A 335 -21.58 -17.97 -18.48
C TYR A 335 -21.26 -19.11 -19.45
N ASP A 336 -20.43 -18.82 -20.45
CA ASP A 336 -19.96 -19.80 -21.44
C ASP A 336 -18.44 -19.64 -21.69
N LEU A 337 -17.91 -20.35 -22.69
CA LEU A 337 -16.46 -20.33 -22.98
C LEU A 337 -15.93 -18.97 -23.48
N SER A 338 -16.78 -17.98 -23.74
CA SER A 338 -16.38 -16.61 -24.05
C SER A 338 -16.22 -15.71 -22.82
N TYR A 339 -16.63 -16.19 -21.64
CA TYR A 339 -16.43 -15.50 -20.38
C TYR A 339 -14.94 -15.28 -20.13
N ILE A 340 -14.60 -14.07 -19.68
CA ILE A 340 -13.23 -13.66 -19.36
C ILE A 340 -13.24 -13.14 -17.93
N GLU A 341 -12.59 -13.89 -17.06
CA GLU A 341 -12.27 -13.44 -15.70
C GLU A 341 -11.15 -12.38 -15.72
N ASP A 342 -10.97 -11.68 -14.59
CA ASP A 342 -9.92 -10.72 -14.27
C ASP A 342 -8.54 -11.39 -14.15
N HIS A 343 -8.53 -12.70 -13.90
CA HIS A 343 -7.34 -13.55 -13.79
C HIS A 343 -6.40 -13.12 -12.66
N ASP A 344 -6.93 -12.50 -11.62
CA ASP A 344 -6.15 -12.18 -10.44
C ASP A 344 -5.66 -13.44 -9.69
N ASN A 345 -5.12 -13.22 -8.51
CA ASN A 345 -4.60 -14.26 -7.65
C ASN A 345 -5.54 -14.59 -6.47
N GLN A 346 -6.77 -14.09 -6.44
CA GLN A 346 -7.67 -14.19 -5.28
C GLN A 346 -9.10 -14.49 -5.75
N TYR A 347 -9.67 -15.58 -5.25
CA TYR A 347 -11.06 -15.91 -5.53
C TYR A 347 -11.90 -15.80 -4.27
N ASP A 348 -13.09 -15.22 -4.40
CA ASP A 348 -13.99 -15.02 -3.28
C ASP A 348 -15.11 -16.04 -3.28
N ILE A 349 -15.07 -16.99 -2.35
CA ILE A 349 -16.23 -17.87 -2.11
C ILE A 349 -17.23 -17.10 -1.26
N ILE A 350 -18.37 -16.78 -1.86
CA ILE A 350 -19.41 -15.95 -1.24
C ILE A 350 -20.39 -16.82 -0.45
N LEU A 351 -20.67 -16.38 0.78
CA LEU A 351 -21.39 -17.14 1.79
C LEU A 351 -22.49 -16.30 2.45
N SER A 352 -23.59 -16.95 2.81
CA SER A 352 -24.66 -16.39 3.64
C SER A 352 -25.10 -17.35 4.74
N GLY A 353 -25.75 -16.82 5.77
CA GLY A 353 -26.29 -17.61 6.87
C GLY A 353 -25.95 -17.07 8.26
N ASP A 354 -25.94 -17.96 9.25
CA ASP A 354 -25.67 -17.60 10.64
C ASP A 354 -24.17 -17.42 10.87
N ALA A 355 -23.74 -16.26 11.36
CA ALA A 355 -22.33 -15.95 11.64
C ALA A 355 -21.63 -17.02 12.51
N ALA A 356 -22.36 -17.59 13.48
CA ALA A 356 -21.84 -18.65 14.35
C ALA A 356 -21.56 -19.96 13.58
N ALA A 357 -22.36 -20.26 12.55
CA ALA A 357 -22.19 -21.42 11.69
C ALA A 357 -21.08 -21.19 10.65
N ILE A 358 -21.00 -19.99 10.08
CA ILE A 358 -19.92 -19.57 9.16
C ILE A 358 -18.56 -19.71 9.84
N ALA A 359 -18.44 -19.25 11.09
CA ALA A 359 -17.22 -19.36 11.89
C ALA A 359 -16.76 -20.81 12.17
N GLN A 360 -17.57 -21.81 11.82
CA GLN A 360 -17.18 -23.22 11.93
C GLN A 360 -16.50 -23.78 10.68
N ILE A 361 -16.43 -23.04 9.58
CA ILE A 361 -15.69 -23.46 8.38
C ILE A 361 -14.20 -23.46 8.71
N THR A 362 -13.57 -24.63 8.76
CA THR A 362 -12.18 -24.78 9.19
C THR A 362 -11.23 -24.93 8.03
N ARG A 363 -11.70 -25.46 6.88
CA ARG A 363 -10.82 -25.81 5.76
C ARG A 363 -11.49 -25.60 4.42
N VAL A 364 -10.70 -25.11 3.45
CA VAL A 364 -11.04 -25.18 2.04
C VAL A 364 -10.21 -26.27 1.38
N HIS A 365 -10.88 -27.11 0.59
CA HIS A 365 -10.27 -28.16 -0.19
C HIS A 365 -10.44 -27.85 -1.67
N MET A 366 -9.42 -28.16 -2.45
CA MET A 366 -9.46 -28.18 -3.90
C MET A 366 -8.98 -29.56 -4.38
N PRO A 367 -9.88 -30.55 -4.49
CA PRO A 367 -9.57 -31.82 -5.10
C PRO A 367 -9.27 -31.62 -6.59
N SER A 368 -8.32 -32.37 -7.15
CA SER A 368 -7.93 -32.25 -8.57
C SER A 368 -8.17 -33.54 -9.36
N SER A 369 -9.08 -34.40 -8.88
CA SER A 369 -9.43 -35.67 -9.53
C SER A 369 -10.82 -36.16 -9.08
N GLY A 370 -11.30 -37.23 -9.73
CA GLY A 370 -12.63 -37.79 -9.48
C GLY A 370 -13.71 -36.92 -10.12
N ASP A 371 -14.69 -36.50 -9.33
CA ASP A 371 -15.76 -35.59 -9.77
C ASP A 371 -15.30 -34.12 -9.84
N TYR A 372 -14.06 -33.83 -9.47
CA TYR A 372 -13.47 -32.49 -9.44
C TYR A 372 -12.42 -32.32 -10.54
N SER A 373 -12.32 -31.09 -11.05
CA SER A 373 -11.34 -30.74 -12.08
C SER A 373 -10.06 -30.17 -11.47
N PRO A 374 -8.86 -30.50 -12.01
CA PRO A 374 -7.66 -29.73 -11.72
C PRO A 374 -7.78 -28.30 -12.27
N VAL A 375 -6.90 -27.43 -11.80
CA VAL A 375 -6.63 -26.12 -12.39
C VAL A 375 -5.18 -26.04 -12.86
N TYR A 376 -4.88 -25.08 -13.71
CA TYR A 376 -3.58 -24.84 -14.33
C TYR A 376 -3.20 -23.36 -14.17
N ASN A 377 -1.90 -23.11 -14.08
CA ASN A 377 -1.38 -21.76 -14.33
C ASN A 377 -1.54 -21.45 -15.82
N PRO A 378 -1.45 -20.16 -16.24
CA PRO A 378 -1.37 -19.85 -17.65
C PRO A 378 -0.22 -20.61 -18.35
N GLY A 379 -0.38 -20.90 -19.64
CA GLY A 379 0.51 -21.80 -20.37
C GLY A 379 0.17 -23.29 -20.26
N GLY A 380 -1.06 -23.60 -19.82
CA GLY A 380 -1.62 -24.95 -19.81
C GLY A 380 -2.05 -25.44 -21.20
N PRO A 381 -2.62 -26.66 -21.28
CA PRO A 381 -2.89 -27.35 -22.53
C PRO A 381 -4.10 -26.83 -23.34
N GLY A 382 -4.96 -25.98 -22.78
CA GLY A 382 -6.23 -25.58 -23.40
C GLY A 382 -7.25 -26.73 -23.52
N ASN A 383 -8.41 -26.44 -24.14
CA ASN A 383 -9.53 -27.37 -24.29
C ASN A 383 -9.39 -28.34 -25.47
N ASP A 384 -8.51 -28.05 -26.44
CA ASP A 384 -8.18 -28.91 -27.57
C ASP A 384 -6.65 -29.11 -27.67
N PRO A 385 -6.05 -29.85 -26.72
CA PRO A 385 -4.60 -30.05 -26.68
C PRO A 385 -4.03 -30.77 -27.90
N ALA A 386 -4.87 -31.52 -28.64
CA ALA A 386 -4.45 -32.20 -29.86
C ALA A 386 -4.16 -31.22 -31.01
N SER A 387 -4.71 -30.01 -30.94
CA SER A 387 -4.50 -28.92 -31.90
C SER A 387 -3.35 -27.98 -31.53
N ASN A 388 -2.62 -28.28 -30.45
CA ASN A 388 -1.48 -27.48 -29.99
C ASN A 388 -0.13 -28.10 -30.40
N PRO A 389 0.95 -27.30 -30.45
CA PRO A 389 2.29 -27.80 -30.77
C PRO A 389 2.75 -28.90 -29.81
N PRO A 390 3.56 -29.89 -30.27
CA PRO A 390 3.97 -31.05 -29.47
C PRO A 390 5.09 -30.70 -28.48
N LEU A 391 4.79 -29.80 -27.54
CA LEU A 391 5.69 -29.31 -26.49
C LEU A 391 5.03 -29.49 -25.11
N PRO A 392 5.80 -29.50 -24.01
CA PRO A 392 5.23 -29.51 -22.67
C PRO A 392 4.42 -28.23 -22.37
N PHE A 393 3.41 -28.39 -21.52
CA PHE A 393 2.59 -27.31 -20.94
C PHE A 393 2.72 -27.33 -19.42
N THR A 394 2.26 -26.27 -18.76
CA THR A 394 2.23 -26.26 -17.29
C THR A 394 1.42 -27.45 -16.77
N VAL A 395 1.88 -28.05 -15.67
CA VAL A 395 1.22 -29.23 -15.09
C VAL A 395 -0.02 -28.80 -14.29
N PRO A 396 -1.04 -29.67 -14.20
CA PRO A 396 -2.21 -29.40 -13.38
C PRO A 396 -1.86 -29.30 -11.89
N SER A 397 -2.75 -28.68 -11.13
CA SER A 397 -2.79 -28.77 -9.68
C SER A 397 -2.90 -30.23 -9.22
N SER A 398 -2.38 -30.50 -8.03
CA SER A 398 -2.68 -31.72 -7.28
C SER A 398 -3.74 -31.43 -6.22
N SER A 399 -4.46 -32.48 -5.78
CA SER A 399 -5.44 -32.34 -4.69
C SER A 399 -4.79 -31.69 -3.47
N GLN A 400 -5.41 -30.65 -2.96
CA GLN A 400 -4.84 -29.78 -1.94
C GLN A 400 -5.91 -29.23 -1.00
N SER A 401 -5.47 -28.71 0.14
CA SER A 401 -6.35 -28.03 1.08
C SER A 401 -5.55 -27.10 1.98
N THR A 402 -6.18 -26.03 2.44
CA THR A 402 -5.58 -25.08 3.39
C THR A 402 -6.55 -24.79 4.52
N GLU A 403 -5.99 -24.53 5.71
CA GLU A 403 -6.76 -24.06 6.86
C GLU A 403 -7.33 -22.67 6.57
N VAL A 404 -8.53 -22.42 7.09
CA VAL A 404 -9.20 -21.13 7.01
C VAL A 404 -8.81 -20.28 8.21
N SER A 405 -8.27 -19.10 7.94
CA SER A 405 -8.02 -18.09 8.96
C SER A 405 -9.33 -17.38 9.32
N GLN A 406 -9.72 -17.46 10.59
CA GLN A 406 -10.95 -16.87 11.12
C GLN A 406 -10.74 -15.41 11.50
N LEU A 407 -11.26 -14.50 10.69
CA LEU A 407 -10.98 -13.06 10.79
C LEU A 407 -12.17 -12.22 11.26
N ILE A 408 -13.36 -12.81 11.31
CA ILE A 408 -14.59 -12.16 11.81
C ILE A 408 -14.33 -11.44 13.13
N GLY A 409 -14.46 -10.11 13.10
CA GLY A 409 -14.29 -9.21 14.24
C GLY A 409 -12.84 -8.93 14.65
N ARG A 410 -11.84 -9.26 13.82
CA ARG A 410 -10.41 -9.05 14.11
C ARG A 410 -9.79 -7.86 13.38
N ASN A 411 -10.43 -7.32 12.33
CA ASN A 411 -9.90 -6.24 11.49
C ASN A 411 -8.45 -6.47 10.99
N PRO A 412 -8.20 -7.52 10.18
CA PRO A 412 -6.88 -7.87 9.66
C PRO A 412 -6.51 -7.10 8.37
N TYR A 413 -7.08 -5.91 8.19
CA TYR A 413 -6.99 -5.16 6.94
C TYR A 413 -6.05 -3.98 7.07
N VAL A 414 -5.43 -3.60 5.95
CA VAL A 414 -4.61 -2.40 5.85
C VAL A 414 -5.08 -1.49 4.72
N SER A 415 -5.08 -0.19 5.00
CA SER A 415 -5.29 0.86 4.02
C SER A 415 -4.14 1.85 4.10
N PHE A 416 -3.63 2.27 2.95
CA PHE A 416 -2.65 3.34 2.83
C PHE A 416 -2.81 4.04 1.49
N VAL A 417 -3.14 5.33 1.52
CA VAL A 417 -3.37 6.13 0.31
C VAL A 417 -2.65 7.46 0.39
N GLU A 418 -1.79 7.74 -0.59
CA GLU A 418 -1.13 9.03 -0.76
C GLU A 418 -1.84 9.79 -1.88
N ILE A 419 -2.51 10.90 -1.56
CA ILE A 419 -3.35 11.63 -2.54
C ILE A 419 -2.67 12.88 -3.10
N ASP A 420 -1.78 13.51 -2.33
CA ASP A 420 -1.06 14.74 -2.70
C ASP A 420 0.43 14.48 -2.98
N GLY A 421 0.71 13.34 -3.62
CA GLY A 421 2.07 12.86 -3.86
C GLY A 421 2.69 12.15 -2.64
N SER A 422 3.96 11.76 -2.76
CA SER A 422 4.64 10.99 -1.72
C SER A 422 4.65 11.74 -0.39
N VAL A 423 4.16 11.07 0.66
CA VAL A 423 4.13 11.58 2.02
C VAL A 423 5.54 11.61 2.59
N TYR A 424 5.82 12.60 3.46
CA TYR A 424 7.06 12.58 4.22
C TYR A 424 7.18 11.31 5.05
N ARG A 425 8.34 10.67 4.92
CA ARG A 425 8.72 9.52 5.73
C ARG A 425 9.89 9.91 6.60
N ASP A 426 9.85 9.50 7.86
CA ASP A 426 10.99 9.62 8.76
C ASP A 426 12.21 8.90 8.15
N PRO A 427 13.37 9.56 7.98
CA PRO A 427 14.48 8.98 7.24
C PRO A 427 15.23 7.88 8.01
N VAL A 428 14.96 7.69 9.31
CA VAL A 428 15.57 6.63 10.12
C VAL A 428 14.71 5.37 10.05
N THR A 429 13.40 5.51 10.19
CA THR A 429 12.45 4.41 10.31
C THR A 429 11.74 4.07 9.00
N GLY A 430 11.72 5.00 8.04
CA GLY A 430 10.97 4.90 6.78
C GLY A 430 9.45 5.04 6.95
N GLN A 431 8.95 5.32 8.16
CA GLN A 431 7.51 5.42 8.43
C GLN A 431 6.94 6.78 8.02
N PRO A 432 5.68 6.84 7.55
CA PRO A 432 5.03 8.12 7.33
C PRO A 432 4.89 8.89 8.65
N VAL A 433 5.00 10.22 8.56
CA VAL A 433 4.78 11.13 9.68
C VAL A 433 3.65 12.08 9.30
N GLY A 434 2.72 12.31 10.23
CA GLY A 434 1.63 13.23 10.01
C GLY A 434 0.74 13.40 11.23
N GLU A 435 0.11 14.57 11.31
CA GLU A 435 -0.89 14.90 12.33
C GLU A 435 -2.19 14.16 12.00
N ASP A 436 -2.68 13.34 12.94
CA ASP A 436 -3.95 12.61 12.82
C ASP A 436 -5.12 13.61 12.84
N GLN A 437 -5.83 13.70 11.72
CA GLN A 437 -7.04 14.51 11.60
C GLN A 437 -8.27 13.76 12.10
N GLY A 438 -8.17 12.46 12.33
CA GLY A 438 -9.23 11.58 12.80
C GLY A 438 -9.77 10.62 11.73
N VAL A 439 -10.70 9.77 12.15
CA VAL A 439 -11.28 8.72 11.29
C VAL A 439 -12.10 9.35 10.16
N ALA A 440 -11.78 8.99 8.91
CA ALA A 440 -12.49 9.40 7.70
C ALA A 440 -13.48 8.32 7.21
N VAL A 441 -13.15 7.04 7.39
CA VAL A 441 -13.95 5.89 6.92
C VAL A 441 -14.08 4.86 8.04
N ARG A 442 -15.28 4.28 8.18
CA ARG A 442 -15.57 3.15 9.06
C ARG A 442 -16.38 2.11 8.32
N ASP A 443 -15.83 0.91 8.20
CA ASP A 443 -16.59 -0.26 7.81
C ASP A 443 -17.15 -0.94 9.06
N THR A 444 -18.47 -0.91 9.20
CA THR A 444 -19.16 -1.47 10.37
C THR A 444 -19.28 -3.00 10.33
N LEU A 445 -19.04 -3.64 9.18
CA LEU A 445 -19.11 -5.09 9.04
C LEU A 445 -17.80 -5.75 9.50
N THR A 446 -16.68 -5.23 8.99
CA THR A 446 -15.33 -5.73 9.33
C THR A 446 -14.74 -5.07 10.57
N GLY A 447 -15.24 -3.88 10.94
CA GLY A 447 -14.64 -3.02 11.96
C GLY A 447 -13.44 -2.21 11.44
N HIS A 448 -13.12 -2.26 10.15
CA HIS A 448 -12.00 -1.53 9.57
C HIS A 448 -12.21 -0.02 9.61
N THR A 449 -11.15 0.72 9.92
CA THR A 449 -11.17 2.18 9.98
C THR A 449 -10.00 2.78 9.24
N ILE A 450 -10.23 3.90 8.57
CA ILE A 450 -9.19 4.65 7.86
C ILE A 450 -9.18 6.08 8.39
N ASN A 451 -8.04 6.54 8.87
CA ASN A 451 -7.82 7.90 9.36
C ASN A 451 -7.24 8.79 8.26
N GLN A 452 -7.52 10.08 8.33
CA GLN A 452 -6.87 11.10 7.52
C GLN A 452 -5.70 11.69 8.30
N TYR A 453 -4.59 11.94 7.62
CA TYR A 453 -3.39 12.55 8.16
C TYR A 453 -2.94 13.71 7.29
N ILE A 454 -2.29 14.70 7.90
CA ILE A 454 -1.58 15.78 7.21
C ILE A 454 -0.10 15.66 7.56
N ASP A 455 0.75 15.48 6.56
CA ASP A 455 2.19 15.41 6.76
C ASP A 455 2.79 16.79 7.13
N PRO A 456 4.04 16.86 7.61
CA PRO A 456 4.69 18.13 7.97
C PRO A 456 4.77 19.17 6.84
N TYR A 457 4.65 18.75 5.57
CA TYR A 457 4.62 19.63 4.39
C TYR A 457 3.19 20.01 3.96
N GLY A 458 2.18 19.56 4.69
CA GLY A 458 0.77 19.83 4.39
C GLY A 458 0.15 18.87 3.37
N ARG A 459 0.81 17.75 3.03
CA ARG A 459 0.26 16.74 2.11
C ARG A 459 -0.73 15.86 2.84
N LEU A 460 -1.90 15.65 2.24
CA LEU A 460 -2.90 14.74 2.78
C LEU A 460 -2.61 13.29 2.41
N PHE A 461 -2.86 12.40 3.36
CA PHE A 461 -2.86 10.96 3.14
C PHE A 461 -3.80 10.24 4.10
N TYR A 462 -4.00 8.95 3.84
CA TYR A 462 -4.90 8.10 4.62
C TYR A 462 -4.18 6.83 5.03
N ALA A 463 -4.36 6.41 6.26
CA ALA A 463 -3.80 5.16 6.78
C ALA A 463 -4.76 4.51 7.78
N SER A 464 -4.73 3.18 7.86
CA SER A 464 -5.45 2.43 8.90
C SER A 464 -4.58 2.07 10.11
N PHE A 465 -3.26 2.25 10.01
CA PHE A 465 -2.30 2.02 11.08
C PHE A 465 -1.91 3.33 11.76
N GLN A 466 -1.31 3.24 12.95
CA GLN A 466 -0.86 4.41 13.69
C GLN A 466 0.31 5.09 12.97
N VAL A 467 0.16 6.39 12.73
CA VAL A 467 1.17 7.26 12.13
C VAL A 467 1.77 8.12 13.24
N SER A 468 3.09 8.28 13.23
CA SER A 468 3.77 9.17 14.17
C SER A 468 3.45 10.63 13.84
N ASP A 469 3.06 11.41 14.84
CA ASP A 469 3.03 12.88 14.76
C ASP A 469 4.41 13.49 15.04
N HIS A 470 5.33 12.70 15.60
CA HIS A 470 6.69 13.11 15.90
C HIS A 470 7.46 13.36 14.61
N PHE A 471 7.59 14.64 14.28
CA PHE A 471 8.47 15.13 13.24
C PHE A 471 9.77 15.62 13.89
N ASP A 472 10.90 14.97 13.61
CA ASP A 472 12.22 15.48 13.99
C ASP A 472 12.82 16.30 12.83
N PRO A 473 12.74 17.64 12.87
CA PRO A 473 13.34 18.49 11.83
C PRO A 473 14.88 18.43 11.82
N VAL A 474 15.54 17.72 12.75
CA VAL A 474 16.99 17.75 12.95
C VAL A 474 17.75 16.73 12.13
N SER A 475 17.07 15.79 11.46
CA SER A 475 17.78 14.86 10.58
C SER A 475 18.09 15.45 9.20
N THR A 476 17.67 16.68 8.88
CA THR A 476 18.14 17.38 7.65
C THR A 476 19.38 18.18 7.98
N ALA A 477 20.54 17.65 7.61
CA ALA A 477 21.89 18.04 8.03
C ALA A 477 22.38 19.49 7.72
N ASN A 478 21.53 20.47 7.33
CA ASN A 478 22.05 21.69 6.68
C ASN A 478 21.52 23.07 7.17
N HIS A 479 20.75 23.19 8.28
CA HIS A 479 20.40 24.50 8.87
C HIS A 479 20.47 24.52 10.42
N PRO A 480 20.52 25.70 11.08
CA PRO A 480 20.59 25.80 12.55
C PRO A 480 19.40 25.12 13.21
N ALA A 481 19.62 24.47 14.36
CA ALA A 481 18.60 23.70 15.08
C ALA A 481 17.38 24.52 15.58
N LEU A 482 17.45 25.85 15.55
CA LEU A 482 16.37 26.76 15.94
C LEU A 482 15.61 27.34 14.74
N PHE A 483 16.09 27.13 13.50
CA PHE A 483 15.34 27.49 12.31
C PHE A 483 14.20 26.50 12.13
N ASP A 484 12.98 27.00 12.01
CA ASP A 484 11.80 26.18 11.78
C ASP A 484 11.41 26.32 10.30
N PRO A 485 11.93 25.45 9.41
CA PRO A 485 11.63 25.53 7.99
C PRO A 485 10.14 25.29 7.70
N VAL A 486 9.46 24.53 8.55
CA VAL A 486 8.03 24.23 8.41
C VAL A 486 7.21 25.48 8.71
N PHE A 487 7.45 26.14 9.84
CA PHE A 487 6.85 27.44 10.16
C PHE A 487 7.16 28.46 9.07
N TYR A 488 8.43 28.54 8.65
CA TYR A 488 8.87 29.50 7.65
C TYR A 488 8.15 29.29 6.32
N LEU A 489 8.07 28.07 5.79
CA LEU A 489 7.40 27.79 4.52
C LEU A 489 5.86 27.91 4.63
N ARG A 490 5.28 27.64 5.80
CA ARG A 490 3.85 27.83 6.06
C ARG A 490 3.46 29.30 6.02
N GLN A 491 4.24 30.15 6.67
CA GLN A 491 4.00 31.60 6.73
C GLN A 491 4.38 32.32 5.43
N ASN A 492 5.20 31.67 4.58
CA ASN A 492 5.71 32.24 3.34
C ASN A 492 5.33 31.36 2.13
N PRO A 493 4.04 31.36 1.69
CA PRO A 493 3.58 30.52 0.59
C PRO A 493 4.32 30.75 -0.74
N ASP A 494 4.77 31.98 -0.97
CA ASP A 494 5.58 32.35 -2.15
C ASP A 494 6.94 31.64 -2.15
N VAL A 495 7.59 31.58 -0.99
CA VAL A 495 8.85 30.85 -0.80
C VAL A 495 8.61 29.35 -0.95
N ARG A 496 7.55 28.82 -0.34
CA ARG A 496 7.15 27.41 -0.48
C ARG A 496 6.93 26.99 -1.93
N THR A 497 6.29 27.84 -2.73
CA THR A 497 6.12 27.58 -4.17
C THR A 497 7.46 27.61 -4.89
N ALA A 498 8.34 28.57 -4.58
CA ALA A 498 9.63 28.71 -5.24
C ALA A 498 10.62 27.58 -4.89
N THR A 499 10.61 27.10 -3.65
CA THR A 499 11.50 26.03 -3.16
C THR A 499 10.90 24.64 -3.29
N GLN A 500 9.62 24.53 -3.69
CA GLN A 500 8.86 23.28 -3.69
C GLN A 500 8.83 22.59 -2.31
N GLY A 501 8.93 23.37 -1.24
CA GLY A 501 8.96 22.87 0.14
C GLY A 501 10.34 22.42 0.63
N ASP A 502 11.42 22.60 -0.14
CA ASP A 502 12.78 22.23 0.27
C ASP A 502 13.27 23.08 1.45
N HIS A 503 13.67 22.41 2.54
CA HIS A 503 14.10 23.05 3.79
C HIS A 503 15.45 23.76 3.69
N GLN A 504 16.38 23.23 2.91
CA GLN A 504 17.67 23.87 2.72
C GLN A 504 17.51 25.15 1.91
N GLN A 505 16.72 25.10 0.85
CA GLN A 505 16.42 26.28 0.03
C GLN A 505 15.57 27.29 0.81
N ALA A 506 14.72 26.84 1.74
CA ALA A 506 14.00 27.72 2.66
C ALA A 506 14.97 28.47 3.59
N TRP A 507 15.96 27.76 4.13
CA TRP A 507 17.03 28.35 4.94
C TRP A 507 17.91 29.31 4.13
N ASP A 508 18.33 28.91 2.93
CA ASP A 508 19.11 29.75 2.01
C ASP A 508 18.31 31.01 1.65
N HIS A 509 17.01 30.88 1.42
CA HIS A 509 16.11 32.02 1.20
C HIS A 509 16.03 32.94 2.43
N TYR A 510 15.90 32.37 3.63
CA TYR A 510 15.90 33.15 4.86
C TYR A 510 17.19 33.97 5.04
N LEU A 511 18.35 33.34 4.84
CA LEU A 511 19.63 34.03 4.91
C LEU A 511 19.79 35.11 3.85
N GLN A 512 19.39 34.81 2.61
CA GLN A 512 19.64 35.70 1.48
C GLN A 512 18.63 36.87 1.41
N PHE A 513 17.39 36.64 1.84
CA PHE A 513 16.29 37.59 1.68
C PHE A 513 15.46 37.75 2.95
N GLY A 514 15.03 36.63 3.56
CA GLY A 514 14.04 36.64 4.64
C GLY A 514 14.40 37.53 5.82
N ALA A 515 15.62 37.42 6.34
CA ALA A 515 16.05 38.20 7.50
C ALA A 515 16.04 39.72 7.23
N LEU A 516 16.50 40.14 6.04
CA LEU A 516 16.49 41.54 5.62
C LEU A 516 15.08 42.05 5.35
N GLU A 517 14.22 41.23 4.75
CA GLU A 517 12.81 41.57 4.51
C GLU A 517 12.04 41.78 5.82
N ALA A 518 12.21 40.86 6.79
CA ALA A 518 11.66 41.01 8.14
C ALA A 518 12.21 42.25 8.86
N TYR A 519 13.49 42.59 8.64
CA TYR A 519 14.09 43.79 9.21
C TYR A 519 13.59 45.09 8.55
N ALA A 520 13.29 45.10 7.25
CA ALA A 520 13.00 46.32 6.49
C ALA A 520 11.51 46.68 6.39
N GLN A 521 10.58 45.72 6.53
CA GLN A 521 9.15 45.96 6.28
C GLN A 521 8.25 45.37 7.38
N ALA A 522 7.47 46.22 8.06
CA ALA A 522 6.57 45.79 9.13
C ALA A 522 5.35 44.96 8.68
N ALA A 523 5.11 44.82 7.36
CA ALA A 523 3.92 44.16 6.81
C ALA A 523 4.17 42.74 6.24
N VAL A 524 5.44 42.31 6.12
CA VAL A 524 5.82 40.96 5.63
C VAL A 524 6.62 40.28 6.72
N THR A 525 6.05 39.27 7.37
CA THR A 525 6.69 38.54 8.45
C THR A 525 7.49 37.37 7.90
N ARG A 526 8.80 37.56 7.69
CA ARG A 526 9.76 36.49 7.34
C ARG A 526 10.46 35.92 8.58
N ALA A 527 9.75 35.74 9.68
CA ALA A 527 10.36 35.26 10.93
C ALA A 527 10.86 33.81 10.77
N PRO A 528 12.06 33.46 11.26
CA PRO A 528 12.64 32.11 11.10
C PRO A 528 11.95 31.05 11.98
N ASN A 529 11.20 31.49 12.97
CA ASN A 529 10.38 30.69 13.89
C ASN A 529 9.36 31.62 14.58
N PRO A 530 8.41 31.09 15.37
CA PRO A 530 7.34 31.89 16.00
C PRO A 530 7.80 32.96 16.99
N TRP A 531 9.04 32.90 17.48
CA TRP A 531 9.48 33.68 18.63
C TRP A 531 10.69 34.58 18.36
N PHE A 532 11.34 34.52 17.20
CA PHE A 532 12.50 35.38 16.92
C PHE A 532 12.09 36.64 16.13
N ASP A 533 12.35 37.81 16.72
CA ASP A 533 12.15 39.12 16.07
C ASP A 533 13.50 39.76 15.77
N VAL A 534 13.86 39.78 14.49
CA VAL A 534 15.15 40.33 14.00
C VAL A 534 15.31 41.83 14.30
N GLN A 535 14.22 42.61 14.22
CA GLN A 535 14.28 44.05 14.49
C GLN A 535 14.50 44.30 15.97
N PHE A 536 13.74 43.60 16.82
CA PHE A 536 13.91 43.69 18.27
C PHE A 536 15.31 43.27 18.68
N TYR A 537 15.77 42.13 18.19
CA TYR A 537 17.05 41.56 18.59
C TYR A 537 18.22 42.49 18.25
N LEU A 538 18.26 43.07 17.05
CA LEU A 538 19.31 44.04 16.69
C LEU A 538 19.21 45.36 17.47
N ASN A 539 18.00 45.85 17.72
CA ASN A 539 17.80 47.09 18.48
C ASN A 539 18.20 46.94 19.96
N GLY A 540 17.97 45.76 20.55
CA GLY A 540 18.35 45.43 21.91
C GLY A 540 19.85 45.18 22.10
N ASN A 541 20.58 44.91 21.00
CA ASN A 541 21.97 44.48 21.02
C ASN A 541 22.87 45.36 20.12
N PRO A 542 23.08 46.64 20.46
CA PRO A 542 23.83 47.59 19.62
C PRO A 542 25.32 47.27 19.49
N ASP A 543 25.86 46.35 20.28
CA ASP A 543 27.19 45.78 20.15
C ASP A 543 27.35 44.94 18.87
N LEU A 544 26.30 44.25 18.41
CA LEU A 544 26.33 43.45 17.17
C LEU A 544 26.55 44.35 15.95
N ALA A 545 25.88 45.50 15.90
CA ALA A 545 26.08 46.49 14.86
C ALA A 545 27.51 47.07 14.86
N ARG A 546 28.16 47.20 16.04
CA ARG A 546 29.57 47.63 16.13
C ARG A 546 30.55 46.54 15.67
N ALA A 547 30.16 45.27 15.80
CA ALA A 547 30.89 44.13 15.27
C ALA A 547 30.67 43.91 13.76
N GLY A 548 29.79 44.71 13.14
CA GLY A 548 29.48 44.63 11.71
C GLY A 548 28.43 43.58 11.34
N LEU A 549 27.71 43.02 12.32
CA LEU A 549 26.65 42.03 12.09
C LEU A 549 25.33 42.70 11.70
N GLY A 550 24.68 42.14 10.68
CA GLY A 550 23.42 42.62 10.08
C GLY A 550 22.20 41.78 10.44
N ALA A 551 21.09 41.99 9.69
CA ALA A 551 19.85 41.25 9.88
C ALA A 551 20.01 39.76 9.54
N ASP A 552 20.76 39.47 8.47
CA ASP A 552 21.18 38.15 8.02
C ASP A 552 22.01 37.38 9.06
N ASP A 553 22.77 38.08 9.89
CA ASP A 553 23.57 37.47 10.97
C ASP A 553 22.80 37.29 12.29
N ALA A 554 21.76 38.08 12.52
CA ALA A 554 21.12 38.21 13.82
C ALA A 554 20.61 36.87 14.39
N PHE A 555 19.96 36.08 13.54
CA PHE A 555 19.41 34.79 13.96
C PHE A 555 20.49 33.74 14.22
N LEU A 556 21.54 33.73 13.40
CA LEU A 556 22.71 32.87 13.61
C LEU A 556 23.45 33.24 14.89
N HIS A 557 23.63 34.54 15.15
CA HIS A 557 24.22 35.01 16.39
C HIS A 557 23.40 34.57 17.60
N PHE A 558 22.07 34.68 17.53
CA PHE A 558 21.21 34.21 18.61
C PHE A 558 21.39 32.71 18.87
N ALA A 559 21.34 31.90 17.81
CA ALA A 559 21.47 30.45 17.90
C ALA A 559 22.85 30.00 18.42
N GLN A 560 23.92 30.73 18.09
CA GLN A 560 25.29 30.37 18.47
C GLN A 560 25.73 30.95 19.83
N TYR A 561 25.26 32.15 20.17
CA TYR A 561 25.77 32.91 21.31
C TYR A 561 24.63 33.55 22.12
N GLY A 562 23.66 34.17 21.44
CA GLY A 562 22.64 34.96 22.13
C GLY A 562 21.80 34.18 23.14
N MET A 563 21.52 32.91 22.85
CA MET A 563 20.81 32.02 23.78
C MET A 563 21.59 31.80 25.08
N THR A 564 22.87 31.45 25.01
CA THR A 564 23.72 31.20 26.19
C THR A 564 24.16 32.50 26.88
N GLU A 565 24.18 33.62 26.16
CA GLU A 565 24.32 34.97 26.71
C GLU A 565 23.01 35.51 27.31
N LEU A 566 21.93 34.72 27.28
CA LEU A 566 20.61 35.06 27.81
C LEU A 566 20.02 36.36 27.22
N ARG A 567 20.35 36.66 25.96
CA ARG A 567 19.80 37.81 25.22
C ARG A 567 18.35 37.54 24.84
N ALA A 568 17.47 38.52 25.00
CA ALA A 568 16.06 38.39 24.63
C ALA A 568 15.87 38.37 23.10
N PRO A 569 15.20 37.36 22.50
CA PRO A 569 14.99 37.28 21.06
C PRO A 569 13.82 38.12 20.52
N ASN A 570 12.95 38.66 21.40
CA ASN A 570 11.73 39.39 21.04
C ASN A 570 11.24 40.33 22.17
N ALA A 571 10.24 41.17 21.86
CA ALA A 571 9.56 42.04 22.82
C ALA A 571 8.35 41.35 23.47
N LEU A 572 8.55 40.51 24.49
CA LEU A 572 7.41 39.93 25.22
C LEU A 572 7.10 40.65 26.52
N SER A 573 5.84 41.04 26.64
CA SER A 573 5.33 41.90 27.70
C SER A 573 5.04 41.14 28.99
N ALA A 574 5.68 41.61 30.06
CA ALA A 574 5.40 41.35 31.47
C ALA A 574 5.92 40.01 32.06
N SER A 575 7.23 39.92 32.32
CA SER A 575 7.75 40.21 33.68
C SER A 575 9.04 39.47 34.08
N GLN A 576 9.69 38.64 33.25
CA GLN A 576 11.02 38.10 33.62
C GLN A 576 11.94 37.95 32.39
N PRO A 577 13.17 38.49 32.42
CA PRO A 577 14.21 38.09 31.48
C PRO A 577 14.58 36.62 31.69
N VAL A 578 15.02 35.95 30.64
CA VAL A 578 15.65 34.63 30.78
C VAL A 578 16.87 34.81 31.70
N THR A 579 16.88 34.08 32.81
CA THR A 579 18.00 34.04 33.76
C THR A 579 18.32 32.58 34.05
N SER A 580 19.56 32.27 34.42
CA SER A 580 19.95 30.91 34.83
C SER A 580 19.05 30.36 35.94
N ALA A 581 18.55 31.23 36.84
CA ALA A 581 17.57 30.87 37.86
C ALA A 581 16.21 30.47 37.25
N ALA A 582 15.71 31.20 36.25
CA ALA A 582 14.45 30.86 35.56
C ALA A 582 14.58 29.56 34.75
N VAL A 583 15.74 29.28 34.16
CA VAL A 583 16.01 28.02 33.45
C VAL A 583 16.06 26.84 34.44
N LEU A 584 16.62 27.05 35.63
CA LEU A 584 16.58 26.05 36.70
C LEU A 584 15.15 25.82 37.19
N ASP A 585 14.37 26.87 37.42
CA ASP A 585 12.96 26.76 37.83
C ASP A 585 12.13 26.01 36.79
N TYR A 586 12.38 26.24 35.50
CA TYR A 586 11.78 25.49 34.40
C TYR A 586 12.10 23.99 34.47
N ALA A 587 13.37 23.62 34.69
CA ALA A 587 13.72 22.21 34.88
C ALA A 587 13.07 21.61 36.14
N LEU A 588 13.10 22.31 37.26
CA LEU A 588 12.55 21.84 38.53
C LEU A 588 11.02 21.67 38.50
N ALA A 589 10.33 22.47 37.69
CA ALA A 589 8.89 22.37 37.47
C ALA A 589 8.49 21.19 36.54
N ASN A 590 9.43 20.62 35.77
CA ASN A 590 9.18 19.60 34.75
C ASN A 590 10.05 18.34 35.01
N PRO A 591 9.51 17.31 35.69
CA PRO A 591 10.27 16.12 36.12
C PRO A 591 10.94 15.33 34.99
N ASP A 592 10.36 15.33 33.80
CA ASP A 592 10.90 14.71 32.60
C ASP A 592 12.19 15.41 32.13
N LEU A 593 12.26 16.74 32.22
CA LEU A 593 13.48 17.50 31.91
C LEU A 593 14.57 17.25 32.94
N GLN A 594 14.22 17.12 34.21
CA GLN A 594 15.17 16.71 35.25
C GLN A 594 15.79 15.35 34.94
N GLN A 595 14.98 14.39 34.53
CA GLN A 595 15.44 13.07 34.16
C GLN A 595 16.30 13.10 32.89
N ALA A 596 15.85 13.81 31.86
CA ALA A 596 16.51 13.89 30.55
C ALA A 596 17.89 14.56 30.63
N PHE A 597 18.03 15.62 31.44
CA PHE A 597 19.27 16.41 31.53
C PHE A 597 20.07 16.15 32.82
N GLY A 598 19.70 15.11 33.58
CA GLY A 598 20.43 14.68 34.77
C GLY A 598 20.46 15.72 35.90
N ILE A 599 19.36 16.43 36.12
CA ILE A 599 19.25 17.50 37.11
C ILE A 599 18.59 16.93 38.37
N ALA A 600 19.28 17.05 39.51
CA ALA A 600 18.73 16.60 40.78
C ALA A 600 17.55 17.48 41.20
N SER A 601 16.51 16.87 41.78
CA SER A 601 15.32 17.59 42.28
C SER A 601 15.58 18.60 43.41
N VAL A 602 16.80 18.63 43.94
CA VAL A 602 17.27 19.58 44.97
C VAL A 602 18.39 20.50 44.45
N ALA A 603 18.62 20.53 43.13
CA ALA A 603 19.61 21.39 42.50
C ALA A 603 19.35 22.87 42.82
N ARG A 604 20.44 23.64 43.00
CA ARG A 604 20.38 25.08 43.27
C ARG A 604 20.99 25.93 42.16
N ASP A 605 21.76 25.30 41.27
CA ASP A 605 22.42 25.90 40.13
C ASP A 605 22.48 24.86 39.01
N LEU A 606 22.64 25.32 37.76
CA LEU A 606 22.86 24.48 36.58
C LEU A 606 24.35 24.51 36.19
N THR A 607 24.82 23.46 35.53
CA THR A 607 26.08 23.56 34.76
C THR A 607 25.82 24.28 33.43
N ASP A 608 26.83 24.92 32.85
CA ASP A 608 26.72 25.60 31.54
C ASP A 608 26.08 24.70 30.46
N SER A 609 26.47 23.42 30.44
CA SER A 609 25.91 22.43 29.52
C SER A 609 24.44 22.09 29.79
N GLN A 610 24.01 22.08 31.04
CA GLN A 610 22.60 21.85 31.38
C GLN A 610 21.74 23.07 31.05
N GLU A 611 22.26 24.27 31.30
CA GLU A 611 21.61 25.53 30.95
C GLU A 611 21.42 25.66 29.45
N GLU A 612 22.47 25.41 28.66
CA GLU A 612 22.40 25.40 27.19
C GLU A 612 21.38 24.37 26.67
N GLN A 613 21.41 23.13 27.18
CA GLN A 613 20.48 22.07 26.75
C GLN A 613 19.02 22.39 27.09
N LEU A 614 18.76 22.97 28.26
CA LEU A 614 17.42 23.39 28.67
C LEU A 614 16.91 24.58 27.87
N LEU A 615 17.77 25.55 27.56
CA LEU A 615 17.43 26.67 26.69
C LEU A 615 17.13 26.21 25.28
N MET A 616 17.95 25.30 24.73
CA MET A 616 17.70 24.66 23.45
C MET A 616 16.36 23.92 23.46
N HIS A 617 16.08 23.15 24.51
CA HIS A 617 14.80 22.46 24.64
C HIS A 617 13.63 23.46 24.67
N TYR A 618 13.77 24.52 25.47
CA TYR A 618 12.74 25.53 25.62
C TYR A 618 12.40 26.22 24.29
N TYR A 619 13.41 26.73 23.58
CA TYR A 619 13.22 27.45 22.31
C TYR A 619 12.77 26.55 21.16
N ARG A 620 12.98 25.24 21.26
CA ARG A 620 12.52 24.28 20.25
C ARG A 620 11.11 23.77 20.53
N TRP A 621 10.77 23.52 21.79
CA TRP A 621 9.55 22.83 22.18
C TRP A 621 8.85 23.47 23.37
N GLY A 622 9.61 23.78 24.43
CA GLY A 622 9.05 24.19 25.72
C GLY A 622 8.16 25.43 25.69
N TYR A 623 8.38 26.36 24.76
CA TYR A 623 7.53 27.55 24.60
C TYR A 623 6.12 27.25 24.04
N ALA A 624 5.97 26.16 23.29
CA ALA A 624 4.71 25.77 22.63
C ALA A 624 3.91 24.73 23.45
N GLU A 625 4.54 24.08 24.42
CA GLU A 625 3.95 23.01 25.24
C GLU A 625 3.19 23.51 26.48
N ASP A 626 2.96 24.82 26.64
CA ASP A 626 2.33 25.44 27.82
C ASP A 626 2.95 24.99 29.17
N ARG A 627 4.28 24.76 29.17
CA ARG A 627 4.99 24.18 30.32
C ARG A 627 4.98 25.13 31.54
N PRO A 628 4.79 24.61 32.77
CA PRO A 628 4.88 25.41 33.98
C PRO A 628 6.25 26.10 34.13
N GLN A 629 6.24 27.37 34.57
CA GLN A 629 7.45 28.18 34.83
C GLN A 629 8.39 28.34 33.62
N ALA A 630 7.84 28.39 32.41
CA ALA A 630 8.59 28.72 31.20
C ALA A 630 9.40 30.03 31.38
N PRO A 631 10.70 30.06 30.99
CA PRO A 631 11.59 31.21 31.22
C PRO A 631 11.22 32.47 30.41
N THR A 632 10.22 32.39 29.52
CA THR A 632 9.50 33.52 28.90
C THR A 632 8.08 33.06 28.49
N VAL A 633 7.08 33.95 28.47
CA VAL A 633 5.70 33.62 28.02
C VAL A 633 5.34 34.43 26.78
N LEU A 634 5.00 33.73 25.69
CA LEU A 634 4.29 34.26 24.53
C LEU A 634 2.79 34.10 24.78
N THR A 635 2.00 35.17 24.68
CA THR A 635 0.55 35.01 24.50
C THR A 635 0.20 35.53 23.11
N GLU A 636 -0.20 34.62 22.24
CA GLU A 636 -0.80 34.92 20.93
C GLU A 636 -2.24 35.45 21.12
N PRO A 637 -2.75 36.33 20.24
CA PRO A 637 -4.15 36.74 20.25
C PRO A 637 -5.04 35.57 19.80
N ALA A 638 -6.07 35.26 20.57
CA ALA A 638 -7.05 34.24 20.23
C ALA A 638 -7.71 34.53 18.88
N THR A 639 -7.44 33.69 17.88
CA THR A 639 -8.27 33.59 16.69
C THR A 639 -9.39 32.61 16.97
N ASP A 640 -10.57 33.15 17.25
CA ASP A 640 -11.83 32.43 17.08
C ASP A 640 -11.93 32.00 15.60
N SER A 641 -11.63 30.75 15.32
CA SER A 641 -12.17 30.06 14.16
C SER A 641 -12.93 28.84 14.66
N VAL A 642 -14.24 28.99 14.72
CA VAL A 642 -15.19 27.88 14.85
C VAL A 642 -14.99 26.98 13.63
N VAL A 643 -14.32 25.84 13.82
CA VAL A 643 -14.36 24.73 12.86
C VAL A 643 -15.74 24.08 13.00
N PRO A 644 -16.51 23.87 11.91
CA PRO A 644 -17.78 23.14 11.97
C PRO A 644 -17.59 21.70 12.47
N ALA A 645 -18.61 21.12 13.09
CA ALA A 645 -18.51 19.83 13.76
C ALA A 645 -18.34 18.63 12.80
N ASP A 646 -17.41 17.73 13.15
CA ASP A 646 -17.09 16.42 12.53
C ASP A 646 -18.14 15.31 12.81
N THR A 647 -19.44 15.64 12.82
CA THR A 647 -20.47 14.73 13.38
C THR A 647 -21.40 14.08 12.37
N ASP A 648 -21.36 14.48 11.10
CA ASP A 648 -22.31 14.00 10.09
C ASP A 648 -21.71 12.82 9.30
N TRP A 649 -21.93 11.61 9.81
CA TRP A 649 -21.59 10.37 9.11
C TRP A 649 -22.64 10.04 8.06
N VAL A 650 -22.20 9.72 6.85
CA VAL A 650 -23.02 9.31 5.71
C VAL A 650 -22.70 7.86 5.37
N GLU A 651 -23.74 7.10 5.13
CA GLU A 651 -23.67 5.73 4.66
C GLU A 651 -23.48 5.71 3.13
N ILE A 652 -22.48 4.99 2.62
CA ILE A 652 -22.25 4.80 1.18
C ILE A 652 -22.46 3.35 0.76
N THR A 653 -23.20 3.14 -0.33
CA THR A 653 -23.38 1.82 -0.93
C THR A 653 -22.34 1.60 -2.04
N GLY A 654 -21.71 0.43 -2.07
CA GLY A 654 -20.65 0.08 -3.03
C GLY A 654 -19.24 0.40 -2.50
N SER A 655 -18.25 0.39 -3.39
CA SER A 655 -16.85 0.68 -3.04
C SER A 655 -16.53 2.17 -3.06
N LEU A 656 -15.45 2.59 -2.38
CA LEU A 656 -14.99 3.99 -2.44
C LEU A 656 -14.59 4.42 -3.86
N ASN A 657 -14.16 3.47 -4.69
CA ASN A 657 -13.73 3.70 -6.06
C ASN A 657 -14.91 3.80 -7.06
N GLY A 658 -16.10 3.35 -6.69
CA GLY A 658 -17.33 3.37 -7.51
C GLY A 658 -18.53 4.08 -6.87
N ALA A 659 -18.35 4.75 -5.72
CA ALA A 659 -19.45 5.30 -4.93
C ALA A 659 -20.28 6.34 -5.69
N VAL A 660 -21.60 6.10 -5.77
CA VAL A 660 -22.60 7.09 -6.18
C VAL A 660 -23.12 7.77 -4.90
N PHE A 661 -22.82 9.05 -4.72
CA PHE A 661 -23.34 9.82 -3.59
C PHE A 661 -24.78 10.27 -3.87
N PRO A 662 -25.70 10.17 -2.89
CA PRO A 662 -27.06 10.70 -3.00
C PRO A 662 -27.13 12.22 -3.09
#